data_AF-A0A2T4N036-F1
#
_entry.id   AF-A0A2T4N036-F1
#
_cell.length_a   1.000
_cell.length_b   1.000
_cell.length_c   1.000
_cell.angle_alpha   90.00
_cell.angle_beta   90.00
_cell.angle_gamma   90.00
#
_symmetry.space_group_name_H-M   'P 1'
#
loop_
_entity.id
_entity.type
_entity.pdbx_description
1 polymer ?
#
loop_
_entity_poly.entity_id
_entity_poly.type
_entity_poly.pdbx_seq_one_letter_code
_entity_poly.pdbx_strand_id
1 'polypeptide(L)'
;MKGKTRAWPLLVILYVSILLFTGSTLYCLMQIQNATRAMEKYTYDVSWALMQLQLELGRFLNAVEVYHYGGIDHDTLMLRYDILWSRTPILLSGQLRKSMQDKQKTLRLVQLIETNIRQIEPDITKLQSGASDYQQIMMRLAPLQEPLSYSLASVMQKNINVYSENDRHFGQLRNALLLMVSGLVMSVLLLSMLLIYEGRRHFRVARRDPLTGLSNRVALLERMELYATQEVPFGLVLVDINDFRDINSKFGYDTGDYLLCEFATRIRVLCEEGEWSGRLGGDQFAIIQRGSSDLRQVRELVARLLHALKQDIVYDNYPFRLEVGIGIAFYPMDSDKTQELLSRAEQALFHSRKTHVPYVIYDNSLLNETARRKHLASDMIMALEHNALELYYQPIVNLESGRCEAVEALLRWRHPELGFIPPNEVIMVAEEFQLAERVGSWVLNTACEQLYQWHQLGMVDLQMCVNISPGMYQRNLLKLVAKALMEHHLPARSLVLEVTEDTTMREVKNSLQLMQDLNQQGVLLALDDFGTGYSSLSYLQKLPVSKVKIDRSFIQGIDTSMEASELVANICRMGSMLGKSLVCEGIETQAQLDVLRSLTDIHLYGQGYLFSRPEQAEKIYQTLLEMEELWLARQQSEMAYMS
;
A
#
# COMPACT_ATOMS: atom_id res chain seq x y z
N MET A 1 -10.63 9.80 10.21
CA MET A 1 -10.44 9.43 11.63
C MET A 1 -11.61 9.90 12.50
N LYS A 2 -12.69 9.12 12.60
CA LYS A 2 -13.70 9.18 13.69
C LYS A 2 -14.37 7.80 13.79
N GLY A 3 -13.62 6.81 14.28
CA GLY A 3 -14.10 5.46 14.57
C GLY A 3 -13.87 5.12 16.03
N LYS A 4 -14.30 5.99 16.95
CA LYS A 4 -14.23 5.74 18.39
C LYS A 4 -15.20 4.60 18.76
N THR A 5 -14.61 3.43 18.99
CA THR A 5 -14.90 2.55 20.13
C THR A 5 -16.38 2.26 20.45
N ARG A 6 -17.02 1.39 19.66
CA ARG A 6 -18.28 0.70 20.07
C ARG A 6 -18.05 -0.52 20.98
N ALA A 7 -16.80 -0.84 21.34
CA ALA A 7 -16.48 -2.00 22.18
C ALA A 7 -16.60 -1.73 23.70
N TRP A 8 -16.58 -0.47 24.13
CA TRP A 8 -16.61 -0.09 25.55
C TRP A 8 -17.88 -0.55 26.28
N PRO A 9 -19.12 -0.38 25.74
CA PRO A 9 -20.32 -0.87 26.42
C PRO A 9 -20.35 -2.40 26.54
N LEU A 10 -19.80 -3.13 25.58
CA LEU A 10 -19.72 -4.60 25.63
C LEU A 10 -18.75 -5.10 26.70
N LEU A 11 -17.60 -4.41 26.86
CA LEU A 11 -16.63 -4.72 27.92
C LEU A 11 -17.21 -4.45 29.31
N VAL A 12 -17.97 -3.37 29.49
CA VAL A 12 -18.62 -3.05 30.77
C VAL A 12 -19.65 -4.12 31.13
N ILE A 13 -20.49 -4.54 30.18
CA ILE A 13 -21.48 -5.61 30.39
C ILE A 13 -20.79 -6.93 30.78
N LEU A 14 -19.66 -7.25 30.14
CA LEU A 14 -18.88 -8.45 30.46
C LEU A 14 -18.31 -8.40 31.87
N TYR A 15 -17.67 -7.30 32.26
CA TYR A 15 -17.09 -7.15 33.60
C TYR A 15 -18.17 -7.23 34.69
N VAL A 16 -19.31 -6.58 34.49
CA VAL A 16 -20.45 -6.65 35.42
C VAL A 16 -20.98 -8.08 35.52
N SER A 17 -21.07 -8.80 34.40
CA SER A 17 -21.52 -10.20 34.38
C SER A 17 -20.57 -11.12 35.14
N ILE A 18 -19.25 -10.95 34.96
CA ILE A 18 -18.22 -11.70 35.70
C ILE A 18 -18.28 -11.39 37.20
N LEU A 19 -18.50 -10.13 37.58
CA LEU A 19 -18.54 -9.69 38.98
C LEU A 19 -19.80 -10.22 39.69
N LEU A 20 -20.96 -10.17 39.04
CA LEU A 20 -22.19 -10.79 39.55
C LEU A 20 -22.05 -12.31 39.67
N PHE A 21 -21.38 -12.93 38.70
CA PHE A 21 -21.15 -14.37 38.70
C PHE A 21 -20.26 -14.82 39.86
N THR A 22 -19.08 -14.19 39.99
CA THR A 22 -18.14 -14.48 41.08
C THR A 22 -18.78 -14.27 42.44
N GLY A 23 -19.54 -13.18 42.64
CA GLY A 23 -20.31 -12.94 43.86
C GLY A 23 -21.34 -14.04 44.14
N SER A 24 -22.09 -14.47 43.13
CA SER A 24 -23.10 -15.53 43.27
C SER A 24 -22.48 -16.91 43.58
N THR A 25 -21.38 -17.26 42.93
CA THR A 25 -20.65 -18.51 43.23
C THR A 25 -20.07 -18.52 44.64
N LEU A 26 -19.52 -17.40 45.11
CA LEU A 26 -19.00 -17.28 46.47
C LEU A 26 -20.12 -17.42 47.51
N TYR A 27 -21.27 -16.81 47.26
CA TYR A 27 -22.46 -16.97 48.10
C TYR A 27 -22.92 -18.43 48.18
N CYS A 28 -23.01 -19.13 47.05
CA CYS A 28 -23.35 -20.56 47.04
C CYS A 28 -22.33 -21.42 47.79
N LEU A 29 -21.03 -21.15 47.63
CA LEU A 29 -19.97 -21.86 48.36
C LEU A 29 -20.05 -21.63 49.87
N MET A 30 -20.30 -20.38 50.30
CA MET A 30 -20.48 -20.07 51.73
C MET A 30 -21.72 -20.78 52.30
N GLN A 31 -22.82 -20.85 51.55
CA GLN A 31 -24.01 -21.59 51.97
C GLN A 31 -23.75 -23.09 52.11
N ILE A 32 -23.05 -23.68 51.15
CA ILE A 32 -22.65 -25.10 51.22
C ILE A 32 -21.77 -25.34 52.46
N GLN A 33 -20.77 -24.48 52.71
CA GLN A 33 -19.90 -24.60 53.90
C GLN A 33 -20.65 -24.41 55.22
N ASN A 34 -21.62 -23.50 55.29
CA ASN A 34 -22.43 -23.30 56.48
C ASN A 34 -23.33 -24.51 56.75
N ALA A 35 -23.90 -25.09 55.68
CA ALA A 35 -24.75 -26.27 55.78
C ALA A 35 -23.95 -27.53 56.17
N THR A 36 -22.72 -27.71 55.66
CA THR A 36 -21.86 -28.86 56.06
C THR A 36 -21.44 -28.76 57.52
N ARG A 37 -21.05 -27.57 57.99
CA ARG A 37 -20.77 -27.34 59.42
C ARG A 37 -21.97 -27.59 60.33
N ALA A 38 -23.18 -27.27 59.86
CA ALA A 38 -24.41 -27.58 60.59
C ALA A 38 -24.64 -29.10 60.69
N MET A 39 -24.30 -29.88 59.67
CA MET A 39 -24.41 -31.34 59.72
C MET A 39 -23.39 -31.98 60.67
N GLU A 40 -22.12 -31.56 60.65
CA GLU A 40 -21.08 -32.09 61.54
C GLU A 40 -21.44 -31.91 63.02
N LYS A 41 -22.14 -30.82 63.36
CA LYS A 41 -22.50 -30.51 64.75
C LYS A 41 -23.54 -31.47 65.36
N TYR A 42 -24.31 -32.22 64.57
CA TYR A 42 -25.56 -32.82 65.08
C TYR A 42 -25.68 -34.35 65.11
N THR A 43 -24.86 -35.18 64.45
CA THR A 43 -25.50 -36.43 63.98
C THR A 43 -24.79 -37.78 64.01
N TYR A 44 -23.55 -37.95 64.47
CA TYR A 44 -22.98 -39.31 64.59
C TYR A 44 -22.64 -39.73 66.01
N ASP A 45 -21.95 -38.89 66.77
CA ASP A 45 -21.33 -39.33 68.02
C ASP A 45 -22.33 -39.65 69.14
N VAL A 46 -23.42 -38.89 69.26
CA VAL A 46 -24.43 -39.08 70.32
C VAL A 46 -25.28 -40.33 70.08
N SER A 47 -25.75 -40.54 68.84
CA SER A 47 -26.54 -41.72 68.48
C SER A 47 -25.73 -42.99 68.65
N TRP A 48 -24.48 -42.96 68.19
CA TRP A 48 -23.55 -44.07 68.32
C TRP A 48 -23.25 -44.39 69.79
N ALA A 49 -22.95 -43.38 70.61
CA ALA A 49 -22.65 -43.58 72.02
C ALA A 49 -23.87 -44.08 72.83
N LEU A 50 -25.09 -43.61 72.52
CA LEU A 50 -26.33 -44.14 73.12
C LEU A 50 -26.60 -45.60 72.71
N MET A 51 -26.35 -45.95 71.43
CA MET A 51 -26.47 -47.33 70.95
C MET A 51 -25.45 -48.25 71.65
N GLN A 52 -24.21 -47.80 71.84
CA GLN A 52 -23.20 -48.54 72.59
C GLN A 52 -23.63 -48.74 74.05
N LEU A 53 -24.14 -47.70 74.72
CA LEU A 53 -24.65 -47.83 76.08
C LEU A 53 -25.80 -48.84 76.18
N GLN A 54 -26.73 -48.82 75.21
CA GLN A 54 -27.85 -49.76 75.15
C GLN A 54 -27.39 -51.21 74.97
N LEU A 55 -26.44 -51.44 74.06
CA LEU A 55 -25.87 -52.77 73.80
C LEU A 55 -25.13 -53.31 75.03
N GLU A 56 -24.29 -52.49 75.67
CA GLU A 56 -23.55 -52.92 76.85
C GLU A 56 -24.46 -53.12 78.06
N LEU A 57 -25.52 -52.31 78.23
CA LEU A 57 -26.53 -52.52 79.28
C LEU A 57 -27.24 -53.86 79.10
N GLY A 58 -27.64 -54.20 77.87
CA GLY A 58 -28.25 -55.50 77.57
C GLY A 58 -27.29 -56.68 77.78
N ARG A 59 -26.03 -56.55 77.35
CA ARG A 59 -24.99 -57.57 77.58
C ARG A 59 -24.73 -57.79 79.06
N PHE A 60 -24.71 -56.72 79.85
CA PHE A 60 -24.53 -56.81 81.30
C PHE A 60 -25.71 -57.49 81.97
N LEU A 61 -26.95 -57.10 81.66
CA LEU A 61 -28.15 -57.73 82.23
C LEU A 61 -28.20 -59.24 81.93
N ASN A 62 -27.90 -59.63 80.69
CA ASN A 62 -27.79 -61.04 80.31
C ASN A 62 -26.65 -61.74 81.07
N ALA A 63 -25.50 -61.09 81.26
CA ALA A 63 -24.40 -61.67 82.03
C ALA A 63 -24.80 -61.93 83.50
N VAL A 64 -25.57 -61.03 84.13
CA VAL A 64 -26.08 -61.24 85.50
C VAL A 64 -27.01 -62.46 85.56
N GLU A 65 -27.89 -62.61 84.57
CA GLU A 65 -28.81 -63.75 84.48
C GLU A 65 -28.04 -65.08 84.25
N VAL A 66 -27.11 -65.10 83.30
CA VAL A 66 -26.28 -66.28 83.02
C VAL A 66 -25.40 -66.65 84.21
N TYR A 67 -24.85 -65.68 84.94
CA TYR A 67 -24.08 -65.92 86.17
C TYR A 67 -24.96 -66.57 87.25
N HIS A 68 -26.21 -66.12 87.41
CA HIS A 68 -27.14 -66.73 88.37
C HIS A 68 -27.36 -68.23 88.08
N TYR A 69 -27.49 -68.60 86.81
CA TYR A 69 -27.63 -70.00 86.38
C TYR A 69 -26.30 -70.77 86.29
N GLY A 70 -25.18 -70.20 86.74
CA GLY A 70 -23.87 -70.84 86.77
C GLY A 70 -23.16 -70.94 85.41
N GLY A 71 -23.59 -70.17 84.40
CA GLY A 71 -23.06 -70.24 83.04
C GLY A 71 -21.77 -69.44 82.80
N ILE A 72 -21.41 -68.52 83.70
CA ILE A 72 -20.14 -67.75 83.67
C ILE A 72 -19.58 -67.62 85.09
N ASP A 73 -18.28 -67.32 85.20
CA ASP A 73 -17.64 -67.01 86.48
C ASP A 73 -17.85 -65.54 86.91
N HIS A 74 -17.51 -65.24 88.16
CA HIS A 74 -17.68 -63.91 88.74
C HIS A 74 -16.78 -62.86 88.09
N ASP A 75 -15.56 -63.25 87.67
CA ASP A 75 -14.62 -62.36 87.01
C ASP A 75 -15.15 -61.89 85.64
N THR A 76 -15.79 -62.78 84.88
CA THR A 76 -16.45 -62.43 83.61
C THR A 76 -17.64 -61.49 83.83
N LEU A 77 -18.41 -61.68 84.91
CA LEU A 77 -19.50 -60.78 85.28
C LEU A 77 -18.96 -59.38 85.63
N MET A 78 -17.90 -59.30 86.43
CA MET A 78 -17.25 -58.03 86.80
C MET A 78 -16.66 -57.32 85.58
N LEU A 79 -16.05 -58.04 84.63
CA LEU A 79 -15.59 -57.44 83.37
C LEU A 79 -16.74 -56.78 82.59
N ARG A 80 -17.92 -57.40 82.54
CA ARG A 80 -19.10 -56.81 81.88
C ARG A 80 -19.61 -55.57 82.61
N TYR A 81 -19.55 -55.58 83.94
CA TYR A 81 -19.85 -54.40 84.75
C TYR A 81 -18.89 -53.25 84.45
N ASP A 82 -17.58 -53.51 84.43
CA ASP A 82 -16.56 -52.48 84.16
C ASP A 82 -16.69 -51.90 82.74
N ILE A 83 -17.02 -52.73 81.75
CA ILE A 83 -17.30 -52.27 80.39
C ILE A 83 -18.50 -51.33 80.39
N LEU A 84 -19.61 -51.71 81.02
CA LEU A 84 -20.80 -50.87 81.13
C LEU A 84 -20.52 -49.57 81.90
N TRP A 85 -19.79 -49.65 83.01
CA TRP A 85 -19.35 -48.52 83.82
C TRP A 85 -18.60 -47.47 83.00
N SER A 86 -17.71 -47.91 82.12
CA SER A 86 -16.89 -47.01 81.31
C SER A 86 -17.70 -46.21 80.28
N ARG A 87 -18.93 -46.62 79.93
CA ARG A 87 -19.72 -45.98 78.85
C ARG A 87 -20.49 -44.75 79.28
N THR A 88 -20.97 -44.69 80.52
CA THR A 88 -21.79 -43.57 80.99
C THR A 88 -21.00 -42.26 81.20
N PRO A 89 -19.74 -42.26 81.69
CA PRO A 89 -18.95 -41.02 81.83
C PRO A 89 -18.57 -40.40 80.49
N ILE A 90 -18.39 -41.21 79.45
CA ILE A 90 -18.07 -40.75 78.08
C ILE A 90 -19.24 -39.92 77.53
N LEU A 91 -20.47 -40.36 77.75
CA LEU A 91 -21.68 -39.62 77.36
C LEU A 91 -21.86 -38.33 78.17
N LEU A 92 -21.35 -38.28 79.39
CA LEU A 92 -21.51 -37.14 80.31
C LEU A 92 -20.33 -36.17 80.33
N SER A 93 -19.33 -36.38 79.48
CA SER A 93 -18.13 -35.55 79.38
C SER A 93 -18.00 -34.81 78.04
N GLY A 94 -17.21 -33.72 78.06
CA GLY A 94 -16.73 -33.03 76.87
C GLY A 94 -17.80 -32.57 75.87
N GLN A 95 -17.59 -32.94 74.60
CA GLN A 95 -18.37 -32.51 73.44
C GLN A 95 -19.73 -33.24 73.34
N LEU A 96 -19.80 -34.51 73.76
CA LEU A 96 -21.01 -35.33 73.74
C LEU A 96 -22.11 -34.78 74.66
N ARG A 97 -21.73 -34.33 75.87
CA ARG A 97 -22.66 -33.66 76.79
C ARG A 97 -23.20 -32.36 76.21
N LYS A 98 -22.36 -31.56 75.53
CA LYS A 98 -22.79 -30.32 74.86
C LYS A 98 -23.80 -30.62 73.74
N SER A 99 -23.54 -31.65 72.94
CA SER A 99 -24.47 -32.10 71.87
C SER A 99 -25.79 -32.68 72.38
N MET A 100 -25.88 -33.02 73.67
CA MET A 100 -27.11 -33.46 74.34
C MET A 100 -27.83 -32.37 75.17
N GLN A 101 -27.30 -31.13 75.22
CA GLN A 101 -27.92 -30.03 75.99
C GLN A 101 -29.36 -29.74 75.56
N ASP A 102 -29.64 -29.80 74.26
CA ASP A 102 -30.99 -29.61 73.70
C ASP A 102 -31.92 -30.83 73.93
N LYS A 103 -31.39 -31.92 74.52
CA LYS A 103 -32.08 -33.21 74.75
C LYS A 103 -32.13 -33.54 76.24
N GLN A 104 -32.68 -32.61 77.02
CA GLN A 104 -32.66 -32.68 78.49
C GLN A 104 -33.28 -33.97 79.06
N LYS A 105 -34.28 -34.57 78.39
CA LYS A 105 -34.86 -35.87 78.78
C LYS A 105 -33.85 -37.02 78.65
N THR A 106 -33.13 -37.08 77.52
CA THR A 106 -32.09 -38.09 77.27
C THR A 106 -30.91 -37.93 78.21
N LEU A 107 -30.48 -36.70 78.48
CA LEU A 107 -29.41 -36.42 79.43
C LEU A 107 -29.77 -36.89 80.85
N ARG A 108 -30.99 -36.61 81.32
CA ARG A 108 -31.50 -37.10 82.61
C ARG A 108 -31.54 -38.62 82.67
N LEU A 109 -31.94 -39.28 81.58
CA LEU A 109 -31.95 -40.74 81.51
C LEU A 109 -30.54 -41.34 81.60
N VAL A 110 -29.56 -40.78 80.89
CA VAL A 110 -28.16 -41.23 80.98
C VAL A 110 -27.59 -41.02 82.40
N GLN A 111 -27.91 -39.90 83.05
CA GLN A 111 -27.54 -39.65 84.45
C GLN A 111 -28.21 -40.64 85.42
N LEU A 112 -29.48 -40.98 85.18
CA LEU A 112 -30.20 -41.99 85.95
C LEU A 112 -29.58 -43.37 85.77
N ILE A 113 -29.21 -43.75 84.55
CA ILE A 113 -28.50 -45.01 84.26
C ILE A 113 -27.14 -45.02 84.96
N GLU A 114 -26.34 -43.96 84.84
CA GLU A 114 -25.06 -43.84 85.55
C GLU A 114 -25.23 -44.04 87.05
N THR A 115 -26.19 -43.32 87.66
CA THR A 115 -26.45 -43.38 89.10
C THR A 115 -26.83 -44.80 89.54
N ASN A 116 -27.70 -45.48 88.78
CA ASN A 116 -28.09 -46.86 89.09
C ASN A 116 -26.92 -47.83 88.95
N ILE A 117 -26.07 -47.68 87.92
CA ILE A 117 -24.87 -48.52 87.77
C ILE A 117 -23.90 -48.30 88.95
N ARG A 118 -23.78 -47.08 89.48
CA ARG A 118 -22.95 -46.80 90.69
C ARG A 118 -23.48 -47.47 91.93
N GLN A 119 -24.81 -47.47 92.10
CA GLN A 119 -25.44 -47.96 93.32
C GLN A 119 -25.49 -49.48 93.42
N ILE A 120 -25.38 -50.20 92.29
CA ILE A 120 -25.40 -51.67 92.27
C ILE A 120 -24.01 -52.32 92.44
N GLU A 121 -22.92 -51.54 92.47
CA GLU A 121 -21.55 -52.07 92.66
C GLU A 121 -21.42 -52.96 93.91
N PRO A 122 -21.95 -52.58 95.10
CA PRO A 122 -21.88 -53.41 96.29
C PRO A 122 -22.73 -54.68 96.18
N ASP A 123 -23.82 -54.60 95.40
CA ASP A 123 -24.77 -55.69 95.19
C ASP A 123 -24.18 -56.74 94.22
N ILE A 124 -23.45 -56.30 93.20
CA ILE A 124 -22.78 -57.18 92.22
C ILE A 124 -21.57 -57.85 92.84
N THR A 125 -20.70 -57.11 93.54
CA THR A 125 -19.46 -57.65 94.12
C THR A 125 -19.69 -58.74 95.17
N LYS A 126 -20.86 -58.72 95.84
CA LYS A 126 -21.27 -59.74 96.81
C LYS A 126 -22.16 -60.83 96.23
N LEU A 127 -22.48 -60.76 94.93
CA LEU A 127 -23.44 -61.65 94.28
C LEU A 127 -22.89 -63.08 94.19
N GLN A 128 -23.61 -64.02 94.80
CA GLN A 128 -23.32 -65.45 94.70
C GLN A 128 -24.19 -66.12 93.64
N SER A 129 -23.62 -67.08 92.91
CA SER A 129 -24.36 -67.91 91.95
C SER A 129 -25.52 -68.63 92.65
N GLY A 130 -26.70 -68.66 92.02
CA GLY A 130 -27.91 -69.29 92.58
C GLY A 130 -28.64 -68.48 93.67
N ALA A 131 -28.12 -67.34 94.13
CA ALA A 131 -28.80 -66.47 95.09
C ALA A 131 -29.90 -65.63 94.42
N SER A 132 -30.99 -65.33 95.15
CA SER A 132 -32.10 -64.49 94.65
C SER A 132 -31.73 -63.01 94.49
N ASP A 133 -30.58 -62.59 95.00
CA ASP A 133 -30.15 -61.18 95.06
C ASP A 133 -29.95 -60.56 93.66
N TYR A 134 -29.74 -61.38 92.62
CA TYR A 134 -29.65 -60.91 91.23
C TYR A 134 -30.94 -60.20 90.76
N GLN A 135 -32.10 -60.57 91.32
CA GLN A 135 -33.39 -59.95 91.01
C GLN A 135 -33.40 -58.46 91.38
N GLN A 136 -32.65 -58.04 92.41
CA GLN A 136 -32.54 -56.63 92.79
C GLN A 136 -31.80 -55.81 91.72
N ILE A 137 -30.75 -56.40 91.13
CA ILE A 137 -30.01 -55.80 90.02
C ILE A 137 -30.89 -55.71 88.77
N MET A 138 -31.63 -56.78 88.46
CA MET A 138 -32.58 -56.81 87.34
C MET A 138 -33.70 -55.76 87.50
N MET A 139 -34.31 -55.68 88.68
CA MET A 139 -35.39 -54.71 88.96
C MET A 139 -34.93 -53.24 88.83
N ARG A 140 -33.67 -52.94 89.10
CA ARG A 140 -33.14 -51.57 88.98
C ARG A 140 -32.75 -51.20 87.55
N LEU A 141 -32.11 -52.10 86.81
CA LEU A 141 -31.52 -51.77 85.50
C LEU A 141 -32.37 -52.20 84.30
N ALA A 142 -33.11 -53.31 84.37
CA ALA A 142 -33.91 -53.78 83.24
C ALA A 142 -34.98 -52.78 82.78
N PRO A 143 -35.71 -52.06 83.68
CA PRO A 143 -36.68 -51.06 83.26
C PRO A 143 -36.09 -49.86 82.49
N LEU A 144 -34.76 -49.67 82.53
CA LEU A 144 -34.08 -48.57 81.84
C LEU A 144 -33.80 -48.87 80.36
N GLN A 145 -33.91 -50.14 79.90
CA GLN A 145 -33.65 -50.52 78.51
C GLN A 145 -34.67 -49.90 77.53
N GLU A 146 -35.95 -49.95 77.86
CA GLU A 146 -37.06 -49.40 77.05
C GLU A 146 -36.93 -47.86 76.86
N PRO A 147 -36.81 -47.06 77.94
CA PRO A 147 -36.58 -45.61 77.80
C PRO A 147 -35.32 -45.26 77.02
N LEU A 148 -34.24 -46.05 77.16
CA LEU A 148 -33.00 -45.82 76.44
C LEU A 148 -33.16 -46.10 74.94
N SER A 149 -33.89 -47.15 74.60
CA SER A 149 -34.28 -47.49 73.23
C SER A 149 -35.10 -46.38 72.58
N TYR A 150 -36.09 -45.83 73.31
CA TYR A 150 -36.90 -44.71 72.85
C TYR A 150 -36.07 -43.43 72.66
N SER A 151 -35.18 -43.12 73.62
CA SER A 151 -34.25 -41.99 73.50
C SER A 151 -33.34 -42.13 72.28
N LEU A 152 -32.79 -43.33 72.01
CA LEU A 152 -31.99 -43.60 70.83
C LEU A 152 -32.80 -43.42 69.54
N ALA A 153 -34.00 -44.00 69.46
CA ALA A 153 -34.88 -43.87 68.29
C ALA A 153 -35.25 -42.40 68.02
N SER A 154 -35.56 -41.63 69.06
CA SER A 154 -35.88 -40.19 68.93
C SER A 154 -34.70 -39.38 68.42
N VAL A 155 -33.48 -39.73 68.84
CA VAL A 155 -32.24 -39.09 68.40
C VAL A 155 -31.94 -39.46 66.94
N MET A 156 -32.08 -40.74 66.56
CA MET A 156 -31.89 -41.20 65.19
C MET A 156 -32.92 -40.60 64.22
N GLN A 157 -34.21 -40.54 64.60
CA GLN A 157 -35.25 -39.94 63.77
C GLN A 157 -35.00 -38.45 63.51
N LYS A 158 -34.59 -37.70 64.54
CA LYS A 158 -34.23 -36.28 64.38
C LYS A 158 -33.02 -36.12 63.46
N ASN A 159 -32.03 -37.00 63.55
CA ASN A 159 -30.88 -36.98 62.67
C ASN A 159 -31.29 -37.23 61.21
N ILE A 160 -32.12 -38.25 60.97
CA ILE A 160 -32.66 -38.57 59.63
C ILE A 160 -33.41 -37.38 59.04
N ASN A 161 -34.28 -36.73 59.82
CA ASN A 161 -35.03 -35.55 59.36
C ASN A 161 -34.09 -34.40 58.96
N VAL A 162 -33.09 -34.07 59.79
CA VAL A 162 -32.08 -33.04 59.51
C VAL A 162 -31.26 -33.36 58.25
N TYR A 163 -30.90 -34.63 58.05
CA TYR A 163 -30.23 -35.05 56.82
C TYR A 163 -31.14 -34.91 55.61
N SER A 164 -32.38 -35.37 55.69
CA SER A 164 -33.32 -35.37 54.56
C SER A 164 -33.73 -33.96 54.11
N GLU A 165 -33.91 -33.02 55.05
CA GLU A 165 -34.23 -31.63 54.74
C GLU A 165 -33.04 -30.92 54.07
N ASN A 166 -31.84 -31.13 54.60
CA ASN A 166 -30.66 -30.49 54.05
C ASN A 166 -30.20 -31.13 52.73
N ASP A 167 -30.40 -32.43 52.50
CA ASP A 167 -29.99 -33.12 51.26
C ASP A 167 -30.69 -32.53 50.01
N ARG A 168 -31.98 -32.20 50.12
CA ARG A 168 -32.72 -31.50 49.05
C ARG A 168 -32.17 -30.10 48.80
N HIS A 169 -31.86 -29.35 49.85
CA HIS A 169 -31.23 -28.03 49.72
C HIS A 169 -29.85 -28.10 49.08
N PHE A 170 -29.04 -29.12 49.40
CA PHE A 170 -27.75 -29.37 48.73
C PHE A 170 -27.92 -29.69 47.25
N GLY A 171 -28.92 -30.50 46.89
CA GLY A 171 -29.25 -30.78 45.50
C GLY A 171 -29.58 -29.51 44.71
N GLN A 172 -30.39 -28.62 45.28
CA GLN A 172 -30.76 -27.34 44.66
C GLN A 172 -29.56 -26.39 44.53
N LEU A 173 -28.76 -26.23 45.59
CA LEU A 173 -27.56 -25.40 45.59
C LEU A 173 -26.52 -25.90 44.57
N ARG A 174 -26.30 -27.22 44.51
CA ARG A 174 -25.40 -27.85 43.52
C ARG A 174 -25.89 -27.63 42.10
N ASN A 175 -27.18 -27.86 41.84
CA ASN A 175 -27.74 -27.66 40.49
C ASN A 175 -27.70 -26.18 40.07
N ALA A 176 -27.97 -25.25 41.00
CA ALA A 176 -27.82 -23.83 40.75
C ALA A 176 -26.36 -23.45 40.42
N LEU A 177 -25.38 -24.00 41.17
CA LEU A 177 -23.97 -23.80 40.91
C LEU A 177 -23.55 -24.35 39.53
N LEU A 178 -24.00 -25.55 39.17
CA LEU A 178 -23.73 -26.15 37.86
C LEU A 178 -24.33 -25.33 36.71
N LEU A 179 -25.58 -24.88 36.85
CA LEU A 179 -26.24 -24.00 35.87
C LEU A 179 -25.47 -22.69 35.71
N MET A 180 -25.09 -22.05 36.82
CA MET A 180 -24.25 -20.86 36.82
C MET A 180 -22.94 -21.11 36.06
N VAL A 181 -22.14 -22.11 36.47
CA VAL A 181 -20.84 -22.40 35.84
C VAL A 181 -20.99 -22.69 34.35
N SER A 182 -22.02 -23.45 33.95
CA SER A 182 -22.29 -23.71 32.54
C SER A 182 -22.62 -22.43 31.76
N GLY A 183 -23.39 -21.51 32.34
CA GLY A 183 -23.71 -20.21 31.73
C GLY A 183 -22.48 -19.31 31.56
N LEU A 184 -21.54 -19.33 32.51
CA LEU A 184 -20.28 -18.59 32.38
C LEU A 184 -19.37 -19.18 31.30
N VAL A 185 -19.25 -20.51 31.23
CA VAL A 185 -18.45 -21.14 30.17
C VAL A 185 -19.02 -20.81 28.79
N MET A 186 -20.35 -20.88 28.63
CA MET A 186 -21.03 -20.53 27.38
C MET A 186 -20.83 -19.05 27.00
N SER A 187 -20.91 -18.12 27.97
CA SER A 187 -20.73 -16.69 27.69
C SER A 187 -19.30 -16.35 27.29
N VAL A 188 -18.30 -16.98 27.93
CA VAL A 188 -16.88 -16.82 27.57
C VAL A 188 -16.61 -17.36 26.16
N LEU A 189 -17.12 -18.56 25.83
CA LEU A 189 -16.96 -19.12 24.49
C LEU A 189 -17.58 -18.24 23.40
N LEU A 190 -18.79 -17.73 23.63
CA LEU A 190 -19.48 -16.84 22.69
C LEU A 190 -18.73 -15.52 22.51
N LEU A 191 -18.19 -14.95 23.59
CA LEU A 191 -17.36 -13.75 23.54
C LEU A 191 -16.05 -13.98 22.78
N SER A 192 -15.35 -15.09 23.04
CA SER A 192 -14.13 -15.47 22.32
C SER A 192 -14.40 -15.61 20.82
N MET A 193 -15.52 -16.24 20.45
CA MET A 193 -15.93 -16.36 19.05
C MET A 193 -16.20 -14.99 18.41
N LEU A 194 -16.89 -14.09 19.12
CA LEU A 194 -17.15 -12.71 18.68
C LEU A 194 -15.86 -11.90 18.51
N LEU A 195 -14.91 -12.00 19.45
CA LEU A 195 -13.60 -11.35 19.38
C LEU A 195 -12.79 -11.86 18.19
N ILE A 196 -12.78 -13.16 17.94
CA ILE A 196 -12.12 -13.75 16.77
C ILE A 196 -12.78 -13.27 15.47
N TYR A 197 -14.11 -13.19 15.45
CA TYR A 197 -14.86 -12.72 14.28
C TYR A 197 -14.59 -11.23 13.96
N GLU A 198 -14.71 -10.36 14.95
CA GLU A 198 -14.38 -8.92 14.83
C GLU A 198 -12.91 -8.72 14.47
N GLY A 199 -11.99 -9.48 15.09
CA GLY A 199 -10.56 -9.45 14.75
C GLY A 199 -10.31 -9.81 13.28
N ARG A 200 -10.92 -10.89 12.78
CA ARG A 200 -10.82 -11.29 11.37
C ARG A 200 -11.48 -10.29 10.41
N ARG A 201 -12.52 -9.57 10.85
CA ARG A 201 -13.17 -8.52 10.06
C ARG A 201 -12.29 -7.29 9.95
N HIS A 202 -11.75 -6.80 11.07
CA HIS A 202 -10.81 -5.68 11.09
C HIS A 202 -9.56 -5.98 10.26
N PHE A 203 -9.04 -7.19 10.33
CA PHE A 203 -7.88 -7.62 9.55
C PHE A 203 -8.16 -7.64 8.03
N ARG A 204 -9.37 -8.08 7.61
CA ARG A 204 -9.77 -8.06 6.20
C ARG A 204 -10.01 -6.65 5.65
N VAL A 205 -10.60 -5.76 6.45
CA VAL A 205 -10.84 -4.36 6.05
C VAL A 205 -9.54 -3.57 6.01
N ALA A 206 -8.60 -3.83 6.93
CA ALA A 206 -7.31 -3.13 6.99
C ALA A 206 -6.36 -3.45 5.82
N ARG A 207 -6.63 -4.48 5.02
CA ARG A 207 -5.78 -4.95 3.90
C ARG A 207 -6.35 -4.66 2.52
N ARG A 208 -7.51 -3.99 2.44
CA ARG A 208 -8.15 -3.61 1.18
C ARG A 208 -8.24 -2.10 1.04
N ASP A 209 -8.15 -1.64 -0.20
CA ASP A 209 -8.46 -0.25 -0.55
C ASP A 209 -9.98 -0.04 -0.47
N PRO A 210 -10.48 0.97 0.26
CA PRO A 210 -11.90 1.15 0.49
C PRO A 210 -12.69 1.58 -0.76
N LEU A 211 -12.03 2.21 -1.74
CA LEU A 211 -12.68 2.65 -2.97
C LEU A 211 -12.76 1.50 -3.98
N THR A 212 -11.62 0.89 -4.29
CA THR A 212 -11.51 -0.10 -5.38
C THR A 212 -11.73 -1.54 -4.92
N GLY A 213 -11.61 -1.82 -3.62
CA GLY A 213 -11.70 -3.17 -3.05
C GLY A 213 -10.53 -4.10 -3.39
N LEU A 214 -9.50 -3.61 -4.08
CA LEU A 214 -8.23 -4.33 -4.29
C LEU A 214 -7.41 -4.40 -3.00
N SER A 215 -6.31 -5.16 -3.00
CA SER A 215 -5.32 -5.11 -1.93
C SER A 215 -4.77 -3.68 -1.79
N ASN A 216 -4.52 -3.22 -0.56
CA ASN A 216 -3.87 -1.92 -0.35
C ASN A 216 -2.34 -2.05 -0.32
N ARG A 217 -1.64 -0.91 -0.24
CA ARG A 217 -0.17 -0.84 -0.15
C ARG A 217 0.43 -1.78 0.92
N VAL A 218 -0.18 -1.85 2.10
CA VAL A 218 0.31 -2.70 3.20
C VAL A 218 0.25 -4.19 2.80
N ALA A 219 -0.89 -4.63 2.25
CA ALA A 219 -1.06 -6.02 1.83
C ALA A 219 -0.15 -6.41 0.66
N LEU A 220 0.15 -5.47 -0.26
CA LEU A 220 1.12 -5.68 -1.33
C LEU A 220 2.54 -5.86 -0.80
N LEU A 221 2.99 -4.99 0.12
CA LEU A 221 4.33 -5.07 0.71
C LEU A 221 4.51 -6.37 1.51
N GLU A 222 3.52 -6.74 2.34
CA GLU A 222 3.54 -8.02 3.06
C GLU A 222 3.64 -9.21 2.10
N ARG A 223 3.01 -9.12 0.91
CA ARG A 223 3.10 -10.17 -0.10
C ARG A 223 4.48 -10.26 -0.74
N MET A 224 5.09 -9.11 -1.06
CA MET A 224 6.46 -9.05 -1.59
C MET A 224 7.45 -9.63 -0.57
N GLU A 225 7.33 -9.25 0.70
CA GLU A 225 8.15 -9.78 1.81
C GLU A 225 8.00 -11.28 1.97
N LEU A 226 6.77 -11.80 1.87
CA LEU A 226 6.52 -13.24 1.93
C LEU A 226 7.26 -13.98 0.80
N TYR A 227 7.20 -13.48 -0.44
CA TYR A 227 7.90 -14.11 -1.57
C TYR A 227 9.42 -13.99 -1.45
N ALA A 228 9.93 -12.84 -1.00
CA ALA A 228 11.36 -12.63 -0.77
C ALA A 228 11.89 -13.58 0.34
N THR A 229 11.17 -13.72 1.45
CA THR A 229 11.53 -14.65 2.54
C THR A 229 11.52 -16.11 2.10
N GLN A 230 10.66 -16.46 1.14
CA GLN A 230 10.58 -17.80 0.54
C GLN A 230 11.55 -17.98 -0.64
N GLU A 231 12.38 -16.99 -0.95
CA GLU A 231 13.28 -16.96 -2.12
C GLU A 231 12.56 -17.26 -3.44
N VAL A 232 11.28 -16.89 -3.54
CA VAL A 232 10.47 -17.08 -4.75
C VAL A 232 10.67 -15.87 -5.66
N PRO A 233 11.19 -16.03 -6.89
CA PRO A 233 11.28 -14.93 -7.85
C PRO A 233 9.90 -14.35 -8.18
N PHE A 234 9.83 -13.04 -8.43
CA PHE A 234 8.59 -12.40 -8.86
C PHE A 234 8.85 -11.13 -9.67
N GLY A 235 7.93 -10.81 -10.59
CA GLY A 235 7.87 -9.53 -11.27
C GLY A 235 6.94 -8.56 -10.55
N LEU A 236 7.39 -7.33 -10.35
CA LEU A 236 6.61 -6.21 -9.85
C LEU A 236 6.28 -5.27 -11.02
N VAL A 237 4.99 -5.10 -11.30
CA VAL A 237 4.47 -4.20 -12.34
C VAL A 237 3.71 -3.07 -11.67
N LEU A 238 4.24 -1.86 -11.75
CA LEU A 238 3.55 -0.63 -11.32
C LEU A 238 2.85 0.00 -12.51
N VAL A 239 1.65 0.52 -12.27
CA VAL A 239 0.79 1.11 -13.29
C VAL A 239 0.23 2.40 -12.74
N ASP A 240 0.23 3.45 -13.56
CA ASP A 240 -0.35 4.73 -13.20
C ASP A 240 -1.10 5.35 -14.37
N ILE A 241 -2.24 5.98 -14.08
CA ILE A 241 -3.11 6.61 -15.08
C ILE A 241 -2.55 7.98 -15.46
N ASN A 242 -2.21 8.16 -16.73
CA ASN A 242 -1.68 9.42 -17.25
C ASN A 242 -2.72 10.54 -17.12
N ASP A 243 -2.26 11.74 -16.77
CA ASP A 243 -3.06 12.97 -16.66
C ASP A 243 -4.34 12.83 -15.81
N PHE A 244 -4.36 11.91 -14.83
CA PHE A 244 -5.53 11.68 -13.98
C PHE A 244 -5.94 12.92 -13.16
N ARG A 245 -4.99 13.80 -12.86
CA ARG A 245 -5.26 15.11 -12.25
C ARG A 245 -6.11 16.00 -13.16
N ASP A 246 -5.87 15.98 -14.46
CA ASP A 246 -6.63 16.75 -15.44
C ASP A 246 -8.05 16.19 -15.62
N ILE A 247 -8.20 14.88 -15.49
CA ILE A 247 -9.52 14.25 -15.46
C ILE A 247 -10.30 14.76 -14.24
N ASN A 248 -9.71 14.73 -13.05
CA ASN A 248 -10.37 15.23 -11.83
C ASN A 248 -10.69 16.74 -11.90
N SER A 249 -9.81 17.55 -12.51
CA SER A 249 -10.03 18.99 -12.62
C SER A 249 -11.13 19.35 -13.62
N LYS A 250 -11.27 18.59 -14.72
CA LYS A 250 -12.26 18.81 -15.77
C LYS A 250 -13.63 18.19 -15.47
N PHE A 251 -13.65 16.99 -14.89
CA PHE A 251 -14.87 16.17 -14.74
C PHE A 251 -15.26 15.89 -13.28
N GLY A 252 -14.48 16.38 -12.31
CA GLY A 252 -14.75 16.22 -10.88
C GLY A 252 -14.27 14.89 -10.30
N TYR A 253 -14.22 14.84 -8.96
CA TYR A 253 -13.71 13.69 -8.21
C TYR A 253 -14.61 12.45 -8.30
N ASP A 254 -15.94 12.62 -8.43
CA ASP A 254 -16.87 11.48 -8.56
C ASP A 254 -16.60 10.68 -9.85
N THR A 255 -16.32 11.39 -10.96
CA THR A 255 -15.89 10.78 -12.22
C THR A 255 -14.56 10.06 -12.06
N GLY A 256 -13.58 10.70 -11.41
CA GLY A 256 -12.29 10.08 -11.13
C GLY A 256 -12.41 8.80 -10.31
N ASP A 257 -13.21 8.82 -9.24
CA ASP A 257 -13.46 7.68 -8.38
C ASP A 257 -14.13 6.52 -9.14
N TYR A 258 -15.08 6.82 -10.03
CA TYR A 258 -15.68 5.83 -10.92
C TYR A 258 -14.64 5.19 -11.85
N LEU A 259 -13.81 5.99 -12.51
CA LEU A 259 -12.76 5.51 -13.41
C LEU A 259 -11.74 4.63 -12.67
N LEU A 260 -11.38 4.98 -11.43
CA LEU A 260 -10.52 4.16 -10.59
C LEU A 260 -11.14 2.81 -10.24
N CYS A 261 -12.45 2.79 -9.92
CA CYS A 261 -13.18 1.56 -9.63
C CYS A 261 -13.28 0.64 -10.85
N GLU A 262 -13.54 1.21 -12.02
CA GLU A 262 -13.62 0.47 -13.27
C GLU A 262 -12.25 -0.08 -13.69
N PHE A 263 -11.20 0.75 -13.60
CA PHE A 263 -9.83 0.31 -13.87
C PHE A 263 -9.40 -0.83 -12.92
N ALA A 264 -9.73 -0.71 -11.63
CA ALA A 264 -9.48 -1.77 -10.66
C ALA A 264 -10.24 -3.07 -10.96
N THR A 265 -11.45 -2.96 -11.51
CA THR A 265 -12.26 -4.12 -11.93
C THR A 265 -11.60 -4.82 -13.12
N ARG A 266 -11.14 -4.06 -14.12
CA ARG A 266 -10.40 -4.60 -15.27
C ARG A 266 -9.12 -5.31 -14.86
N ILE A 267 -8.31 -4.70 -13.98
CA ILE A 267 -7.11 -5.33 -13.43
C ILE A 267 -7.45 -6.66 -12.73
N ARG A 268 -8.52 -6.68 -11.93
CA ARG A 268 -8.91 -7.88 -11.17
C ARG A 268 -9.35 -9.03 -12.05
N VAL A 269 -10.11 -8.75 -13.11
CA VAL A 269 -10.55 -9.76 -14.10
C VAL A 269 -9.37 -10.30 -14.91
N LEU A 270 -8.35 -9.46 -15.10
CA LEU A 270 -7.17 -9.78 -15.88
C LEU A 270 -6.13 -10.62 -15.13
N CYS A 271 -6.03 -10.48 -13.81
CA CYS A 271 -5.07 -11.24 -13.01
C CYS A 271 -5.41 -12.74 -12.99
N GLU A 272 -4.43 -13.56 -13.35
CA GLU A 272 -4.53 -15.03 -13.33
C GLU A 272 -4.03 -15.62 -12.00
N GLU A 273 -4.05 -16.95 -11.89
CA GLU A 273 -3.54 -17.66 -10.72
C GLU A 273 -2.04 -17.38 -10.53
N GLY A 274 -1.66 -16.88 -9.35
CA GLY A 274 -0.29 -16.45 -9.04
C GLY A 274 -0.04 -14.96 -9.24
N GLU A 275 -0.99 -14.21 -9.82
CA GLU A 275 -0.93 -12.76 -9.99
C GLU A 275 -1.73 -12.04 -8.90
N TRP A 276 -1.11 -11.05 -8.26
CA TRP A 276 -1.70 -10.32 -7.13
C TRP A 276 -1.78 -8.83 -7.46
N SER A 277 -2.99 -8.28 -7.51
CA SER A 277 -3.22 -6.85 -7.75
C SER A 277 -3.55 -6.07 -6.49
N GLY A 278 -3.14 -4.80 -6.48
CA GLY A 278 -3.44 -3.85 -5.41
C GLY A 278 -3.34 -2.40 -5.86
N ARG A 279 -3.85 -1.49 -5.04
CA ARG A 279 -3.73 -0.04 -5.20
C ARG A 279 -2.75 0.51 -4.17
N LEU A 280 -1.74 1.25 -4.64
CA LEU A 280 -0.72 1.86 -3.78
C LEU A 280 -1.21 3.18 -3.18
N GLY A 281 -2.10 3.88 -3.88
CA GLY A 281 -2.71 5.15 -3.48
C GLY A 281 -2.88 6.07 -4.69
N GLY A 282 -3.81 7.02 -4.63
CA GLY A 282 -4.08 7.92 -5.77
C GLY A 282 -4.48 7.14 -7.03
N ASP A 283 -3.81 7.41 -8.12
CA ASP A 283 -3.91 6.77 -9.45
C ASP A 283 -2.96 5.58 -9.65
N GLN A 284 -2.22 5.16 -8.61
CA GLN A 284 -1.23 4.08 -8.70
C GLN A 284 -1.75 2.71 -8.31
N PHE A 285 -1.49 1.74 -9.19
CA PHE A 285 -1.78 0.33 -9.04
C PHE A 285 -0.50 -0.50 -9.14
N ALA A 286 -0.53 -1.70 -8.58
CA ALA A 286 0.57 -2.64 -8.65
C ALA A 286 0.04 -4.06 -8.90
N ILE A 287 0.79 -4.84 -9.67
CA ILE A 287 0.57 -6.25 -9.92
C ILE A 287 1.87 -7.01 -9.60
N ILE A 288 1.77 -8.05 -8.79
CA ILE A 288 2.89 -8.95 -8.44
C ILE A 288 2.65 -10.28 -9.14
N GLN A 289 3.55 -10.67 -10.04
CA GLN A 289 3.51 -11.94 -10.75
C GLN A 289 4.49 -12.94 -10.12
N ARG A 290 3.97 -13.93 -9.40
CA ARG A 290 4.78 -14.96 -8.72
C ARG A 290 5.47 -15.89 -9.72
N GLY A 291 6.72 -16.25 -9.45
CA GLY A 291 7.48 -17.20 -10.27
C GLY A 291 8.05 -16.61 -11.56
N SER A 292 7.86 -15.31 -11.76
CA SER A 292 8.34 -14.62 -12.95
C SER A 292 9.78 -14.16 -12.75
N SER A 293 10.70 -14.87 -13.41
CA SER A 293 12.10 -14.50 -13.57
C SER A 293 12.47 -14.26 -15.05
N ASP A 294 11.49 -14.40 -15.96
CA ASP A 294 11.66 -14.25 -17.41
C ASP A 294 10.85 -13.05 -17.92
N LEU A 295 11.54 -12.20 -18.68
CA LEU A 295 11.01 -11.06 -19.43
C LEU A 295 9.76 -11.41 -20.25
N ARG A 296 9.64 -12.64 -20.77
CA ARG A 296 8.50 -13.05 -21.59
C ARG A 296 7.18 -13.06 -20.82
N GLN A 297 7.14 -13.60 -19.61
CA GLN A 297 5.91 -13.76 -18.82
C GLN A 297 5.34 -12.43 -18.35
N VAL A 298 6.20 -11.48 -17.96
CA VAL A 298 5.73 -10.12 -17.62
C VAL A 298 5.26 -9.38 -18.86
N ARG A 299 5.90 -9.57 -20.03
CA ARG A 299 5.44 -8.95 -21.28
C ARG A 299 4.04 -9.42 -21.68
N GLU A 300 3.70 -10.68 -21.42
CA GLU A 300 2.33 -11.19 -21.63
C GLU A 300 1.33 -10.50 -20.70
N LEU A 301 1.64 -10.40 -19.40
CA LEU A 301 0.81 -9.66 -18.43
C LEU A 301 0.59 -8.20 -18.85
N VAL A 302 1.65 -7.51 -19.27
CA VAL A 302 1.59 -6.12 -19.75
C VAL A 302 0.77 -6.01 -21.03
N ALA A 303 0.94 -6.94 -21.97
CA ALA A 303 0.16 -6.96 -23.21
C ALA A 303 -1.34 -7.17 -22.92
N ARG A 304 -1.70 -8.08 -21.99
CA ARG A 304 -3.08 -8.24 -21.52
C ARG A 304 -3.60 -6.93 -20.93
N LEU A 305 -2.80 -6.27 -20.09
CA LEU A 305 -3.21 -5.05 -19.39
C LEU A 305 -3.50 -3.92 -20.38
N LEU A 306 -2.58 -3.69 -21.31
CA LEU A 306 -2.76 -2.70 -22.38
C LEU A 306 -3.95 -3.05 -23.28
N HIS A 307 -4.21 -4.33 -23.55
CA HIS A 307 -5.38 -4.75 -24.30
C HIS A 307 -6.69 -4.44 -23.56
N ALA A 308 -6.76 -4.71 -22.26
CA ALA A 308 -7.92 -4.41 -21.43
C ALA A 308 -8.21 -2.90 -21.32
N LEU A 309 -7.21 -2.06 -21.57
CA LEU A 309 -7.32 -0.60 -21.59
C LEU A 309 -7.81 -0.01 -22.92
N LYS A 310 -7.85 -0.78 -24.00
CA LYS A 310 -8.32 -0.31 -25.32
C LYS A 310 -9.81 0.05 -25.36
N GLN A 311 -10.61 -0.51 -24.45
CA GLN A 311 -12.04 -0.25 -24.40
C GLN A 311 -12.32 1.04 -23.64
N ASP A 312 -13.09 1.95 -24.23
CA ASP A 312 -13.50 3.18 -23.56
C ASP A 312 -14.38 2.85 -22.33
N ILE A 313 -14.25 3.65 -21.27
CA ILE A 313 -15.12 3.60 -20.09
C ILE A 313 -16.19 4.67 -20.28
N VAL A 314 -17.46 4.28 -20.36
CA VAL A 314 -18.56 5.24 -20.51
C VAL A 314 -19.08 5.62 -19.14
N TYR A 315 -19.01 6.91 -18.81
CA TYR A 315 -19.60 7.50 -17.61
C TYR A 315 -20.29 8.81 -17.98
N ASP A 316 -21.53 9.01 -17.53
CA ASP A 316 -22.37 10.17 -17.90
C ASP A 316 -22.42 10.46 -19.42
N ASN A 317 -22.54 9.41 -20.25
CA ASN A 317 -22.53 9.46 -21.72
C ASN A 317 -21.23 10.02 -22.35
N TYR A 318 -20.14 10.16 -21.57
CA TYR A 318 -18.83 10.54 -22.08
C TYR A 318 -17.92 9.30 -22.15
N PRO A 319 -17.27 9.03 -23.31
CA PRO A 319 -16.30 7.95 -23.43
C PRO A 319 -14.94 8.40 -22.92
N PHE A 320 -14.46 7.78 -21.84
CA PHE A 320 -13.13 7.98 -21.29
C PHE A 320 -12.18 6.90 -21.80
N ARG A 321 -11.09 7.31 -22.46
CA ARG A 321 -9.97 6.42 -22.78
C ARG A 321 -8.85 6.68 -21.79
N LEU A 322 -8.52 5.66 -20.99
CA LEU A 322 -7.43 5.75 -20.04
C LEU A 322 -6.11 5.39 -20.71
N GLU A 323 -5.14 6.30 -20.62
CA GLU A 323 -3.75 6.01 -20.92
C GLU A 323 -3.01 5.74 -19.63
N VAL A 324 -2.04 4.81 -19.66
CA VAL A 324 -1.27 4.46 -18.49
C VAL A 324 0.22 4.45 -18.79
N GLY A 325 1.02 4.82 -17.79
CA GLY A 325 2.44 4.48 -17.74
C GLY A 325 2.64 3.19 -16.94
N ILE A 326 3.62 2.38 -17.31
CA ILE A 326 3.93 1.12 -16.64
C ILE A 326 5.43 1.03 -16.33
N GLY A 327 5.77 0.71 -15.09
CA GLY A 327 7.14 0.45 -14.64
C GLY A 327 7.30 -0.95 -14.09
N ILE A 328 8.36 -1.66 -14.47
CA ILE A 328 8.54 -3.08 -14.17
C ILE A 328 9.89 -3.30 -13.50
N ALA A 329 9.94 -4.13 -12.45
CA ALA A 329 11.18 -4.61 -11.85
C ALA A 329 11.05 -6.08 -11.41
N PHE A 330 12.16 -6.80 -11.30
CA PHE A 330 12.22 -8.23 -11.02
C PHE A 330 12.99 -8.53 -9.74
N TYR A 331 12.39 -9.31 -8.85
CA TYR A 331 13.09 -9.90 -7.71
C TYR A 331 13.65 -11.29 -8.07
N PRO A 332 14.90 -11.62 -7.72
CA PRO A 332 15.91 -10.77 -7.08
C PRO A 332 16.82 -10.02 -8.07
N MET A 333 16.54 -10.08 -9.39
CA MET A 333 17.41 -9.57 -10.45
C MET A 333 17.79 -8.08 -10.30
N ASP A 334 16.81 -7.24 -9.98
CA ASP A 334 16.96 -5.79 -9.89
C ASP A 334 17.22 -5.30 -8.46
N SER A 335 16.87 -6.11 -7.46
CA SER A 335 17.19 -5.88 -6.04
C SER A 335 16.84 -7.11 -5.18
N ASP A 336 17.63 -7.35 -4.14
CA ASP A 336 17.37 -8.34 -3.09
C ASP A 336 16.47 -7.80 -1.95
N LYS A 337 16.10 -6.51 -1.99
CA LYS A 337 15.25 -5.85 -0.99
C LYS A 337 13.96 -5.35 -1.65
N THR A 338 12.83 -5.79 -1.11
CA THR A 338 11.47 -5.43 -1.56
C THR A 338 11.24 -3.91 -1.68
N GLN A 339 11.73 -3.13 -0.71
CA GLN A 339 11.57 -1.69 -0.68
C GLN A 339 12.39 -0.99 -1.77
N GLU A 340 13.60 -1.48 -2.04
CA GLU A 340 14.44 -0.97 -3.12
C GLU A 340 13.89 -1.39 -4.49
N LEU A 341 13.40 -2.62 -4.61
CA LEU A 341 12.70 -3.10 -5.81
C LEU A 341 11.49 -2.22 -6.16
N LEU A 342 10.68 -1.82 -5.17
CA LEU A 342 9.58 -0.89 -5.37
C LEU A 342 10.08 0.44 -5.92
N SER A 343 11.18 0.98 -5.37
CA SER A 343 11.80 2.20 -5.89
C SER A 343 12.33 2.02 -7.33
N ARG A 344 12.85 0.84 -7.69
CA ARG A 344 13.29 0.54 -9.07
C ARG A 344 12.12 0.54 -10.05
N ALA A 345 11.00 -0.09 -9.68
CA ALA A 345 9.80 -0.07 -10.50
C ALA A 345 9.19 1.34 -10.62
N GLU A 346 9.25 2.17 -9.56
CA GLU A 346 8.82 3.57 -9.60
C GLU A 346 9.68 4.41 -10.57
N GLN A 347 10.99 4.16 -10.63
CA GLN A 347 11.89 4.82 -11.58
C GLN A 347 11.57 4.44 -13.03
N ALA A 348 11.33 3.15 -13.30
CA ALA A 348 10.91 2.68 -14.61
C ALA A 348 9.56 3.32 -15.02
N LEU A 349 8.60 3.40 -14.09
CA LEU A 349 7.31 4.03 -14.31
C LEU A 349 7.47 5.53 -14.65
N PHE A 350 8.34 6.25 -13.94
CA PHE A 350 8.65 7.63 -14.24
C PHE A 350 9.22 7.80 -15.65
N HIS A 351 10.14 6.93 -16.06
CA HIS A 351 10.70 6.95 -17.41
C HIS A 351 9.63 6.68 -18.48
N SER A 352 8.73 5.73 -18.24
CA SER A 352 7.58 5.43 -19.13
C SER A 352 6.73 6.67 -19.36
N ARG A 353 6.41 7.43 -18.30
CA ARG A 353 5.65 8.69 -18.45
C ARG A 353 6.40 9.76 -19.22
N LYS A 354 7.68 9.98 -18.89
CA LYS A 354 8.48 11.04 -19.51
C LYS A 354 8.68 10.82 -21.01
N THR A 355 8.85 9.56 -21.42
CA THR A 355 9.09 9.19 -22.82
C THR A 355 7.81 8.87 -23.59
N HIS A 356 6.65 8.90 -22.93
CA HIS A 356 5.37 8.44 -23.47
C HIS A 356 5.41 7.00 -24.02
N VAL A 357 6.36 6.18 -23.55
CA VAL A 357 6.43 4.76 -23.87
C VAL A 357 5.48 4.01 -22.93
N PRO A 358 4.64 3.08 -23.43
CA PRO A 358 3.58 2.46 -22.64
C PRO A 358 4.07 1.63 -21.45
N TYR A 359 5.29 1.09 -21.52
CA TYR A 359 5.92 0.42 -20.38
C TYR A 359 7.45 0.49 -20.47
N VAL A 360 8.11 0.48 -19.30
CA VAL A 360 9.56 0.41 -19.18
C VAL A 360 9.91 -0.68 -18.18
N ILE A 361 10.88 -1.51 -18.56
CA ILE A 361 11.49 -2.48 -17.66
C ILE A 361 12.72 -1.83 -17.07
N TYR A 362 12.83 -1.91 -15.74
CA TYR A 362 13.98 -1.40 -15.04
C TYR A 362 15.25 -2.10 -15.52
N ASP A 363 16.25 -1.28 -15.83
CA ASP A 363 17.61 -1.72 -16.10
C ASP A 363 18.55 -0.69 -15.45
N ASN A 364 19.74 -1.13 -15.05
CA ASN A 364 20.77 -0.27 -14.46
C ASN A 364 21.19 0.88 -15.39
N SER A 365 20.97 0.75 -16.71
CA SER A 365 21.16 1.84 -17.67
C SER A 365 20.28 3.07 -17.37
N LEU A 366 19.07 2.90 -16.82
CA LEU A 366 18.14 4.00 -16.49
C LEU A 366 18.64 4.87 -15.31
N LEU A 367 19.33 4.24 -14.34
CA LEU A 367 20.00 4.97 -13.25
C LEU A 367 21.14 5.82 -13.79
N ASN A 368 21.96 5.23 -14.66
CA ASN A 368 23.10 5.91 -15.24
C ASN A 368 22.65 7.09 -16.10
N GLU A 369 21.53 6.95 -16.81
CA GLU A 369 21.00 8.03 -17.64
C GLU A 369 20.47 9.21 -16.80
N THR A 370 19.74 8.93 -15.71
CA THR A 370 19.24 9.99 -14.81
C THR A 370 20.39 10.69 -14.09
N ALA A 371 21.37 9.93 -13.59
CA ALA A 371 22.58 10.47 -12.99
C ALA A 371 23.40 11.29 -13.99
N ARG A 372 23.54 10.80 -15.22
CA ARG A 372 24.20 11.50 -16.34
C ARG A 372 23.51 12.83 -16.65
N ARG A 373 22.17 12.84 -16.80
CA ARG A 373 21.43 14.08 -17.10
C ARG A 373 21.58 15.11 -15.98
N LYS A 374 21.57 14.67 -14.71
CA LYS A 374 21.82 15.57 -13.57
C LYS A 374 23.25 16.11 -13.56
N HIS A 375 24.23 15.27 -13.90
CA HIS A 375 25.63 15.70 -14.04
C HIS A 375 25.79 16.72 -15.18
N LEU A 376 25.20 16.44 -16.35
CA LEU A 376 25.14 17.38 -17.46
C LEU A 376 24.44 18.68 -17.06
N ALA A 377 23.32 18.66 -16.33
CA ALA A 377 22.65 19.89 -15.90
C ALA A 377 23.55 20.79 -15.02
N SER A 378 24.31 20.18 -14.11
CA SER A 378 25.30 20.89 -13.29
C SER A 378 26.40 21.52 -14.16
N ASP A 379 26.94 20.73 -15.08
CA ASP A 379 28.08 21.14 -15.90
C ASP A 379 27.67 22.12 -17.01
N MET A 380 26.41 22.11 -17.45
CA MET A 380 25.86 23.05 -18.42
C MET A 380 25.89 24.49 -17.90
N ILE A 381 25.66 24.70 -16.60
CA ILE A 381 25.75 26.02 -15.98
C ILE A 381 27.19 26.55 -16.08
N MET A 382 28.17 25.70 -15.77
CA MET A 382 29.59 26.04 -15.90
C MET A 382 29.99 26.21 -17.38
N ALA A 383 29.44 25.39 -18.28
CA ALA A 383 29.73 25.45 -19.71
C ALA A 383 29.29 26.77 -20.37
N LEU A 384 28.17 27.34 -19.91
CA LEU A 384 27.69 28.65 -20.32
C LEU A 384 28.61 29.80 -19.87
N GLU A 385 29.35 29.61 -18.77
CA GLU A 385 30.25 30.62 -18.19
C GLU A 385 31.70 30.50 -18.69
N HIS A 386 32.11 29.32 -19.16
CA HIS A 386 33.49 28.98 -19.50
C HIS A 386 33.72 28.55 -20.97
N ASN A 387 32.84 28.96 -21.91
CA ASN A 387 32.97 28.72 -23.36
C ASN A 387 33.10 27.22 -23.76
N ALA A 388 32.47 26.30 -23.03
CA ALA A 388 32.46 24.89 -23.44
C ALA A 388 31.32 24.55 -24.42
N LEU A 389 30.36 25.46 -24.58
CA LEU A 389 29.36 25.45 -25.64
C LEU A 389 29.89 26.22 -26.85
N GLU A 390 29.63 25.68 -28.03
CA GLU A 390 30.04 26.25 -29.31
C GLU A 390 28.84 26.28 -30.27
N LEU A 391 28.83 27.23 -31.21
CA LEU A 391 27.89 27.24 -32.34
C LEU A 391 28.63 26.82 -33.60
N TYR A 392 28.04 25.87 -34.32
CA TYR A 392 28.44 25.53 -35.68
C TYR A 392 27.42 26.11 -36.63
N TYR A 393 27.84 26.45 -37.83
CA TYR A 393 27.00 27.15 -38.78
C TYR A 393 26.85 26.32 -40.04
N GLN A 394 25.64 26.33 -40.63
CA GLN A 394 25.38 25.64 -41.89
C GLN A 394 24.70 26.58 -42.88
N PRO A 395 25.20 26.72 -44.12
CA PRO A 395 24.64 27.63 -45.11
C PRO A 395 23.30 27.12 -45.66
N ILE A 396 22.42 28.08 -45.91
CA ILE A 396 21.14 27.93 -46.61
C ILE A 396 21.24 28.70 -47.92
N VAL A 397 21.14 27.95 -49.02
CA VAL A 397 21.47 28.42 -50.36
C VAL A 397 20.20 28.56 -51.18
N ASN A 398 20.09 29.67 -51.92
CA ASN A 398 19.07 29.82 -52.95
C ASN A 398 19.37 28.83 -54.09
N LEU A 399 18.46 27.89 -54.36
CA LEU A 399 18.73 26.79 -55.28
C LEU A 399 18.84 27.25 -56.74
N GLU A 400 18.19 28.37 -57.08
CA GLU A 400 18.20 28.96 -58.42
C GLU A 400 19.49 29.74 -58.67
N SER A 401 19.80 30.73 -57.81
CA SER A 401 20.96 31.59 -58.00
C SER A 401 22.28 30.93 -57.54
N GLY A 402 22.20 29.98 -56.62
CA GLY A 402 23.37 29.40 -55.94
C GLY A 402 24.00 30.31 -54.88
N ARG A 403 23.40 31.47 -54.59
CA ARG A 403 23.88 32.39 -53.55
C ARG A 403 23.46 31.90 -52.16
N CYS A 404 24.33 32.02 -51.17
CA CYS A 404 23.97 31.80 -49.77
C CYS A 404 23.21 33.01 -49.22
N GLU A 405 21.99 32.81 -48.71
CA GLU A 405 21.15 33.90 -48.17
C GLU A 405 21.01 33.84 -46.64
N ALA A 406 21.19 32.67 -46.04
CA ALA A 406 21.11 32.50 -44.59
C ALA A 406 22.09 31.43 -44.10
N VAL A 407 22.33 31.42 -42.80
CA VAL A 407 23.12 30.40 -42.09
C VAL A 407 22.38 29.98 -40.84
N GLU A 408 22.31 28.67 -40.58
CA GLU A 408 21.71 28.13 -39.38
C GLU A 408 22.76 27.91 -38.29
N ALA A 409 22.51 28.48 -37.11
CA ALA A 409 23.32 28.26 -35.90
C ALA A 409 22.87 27.00 -35.17
N LEU A 410 23.79 26.06 -35.05
CA LEU A 410 23.59 24.73 -34.51
C LEU A 410 24.44 24.54 -33.25
N LEU A 411 23.77 24.36 -32.10
CA LEU A 411 24.43 24.17 -30.81
C LEU A 411 25.29 22.91 -30.80
N ARG A 412 26.51 23.02 -30.28
CA ARG A 412 27.43 21.90 -30.04
C ARG A 412 27.95 22.00 -28.62
N TRP A 413 28.00 20.86 -27.93
CA TRP A 413 28.60 20.80 -26.61
C TRP A 413 29.68 19.73 -26.57
N ARG A 414 30.92 20.17 -26.35
CA ARG A 414 32.07 19.28 -26.12
C ARG A 414 32.34 19.24 -24.63
N HIS A 415 31.80 18.24 -23.97
CA HIS A 415 32.03 18.01 -22.55
C HIS A 415 33.47 17.53 -22.31
N PRO A 416 34.19 18.07 -21.30
CA PRO A 416 35.58 17.70 -21.04
C PRO A 416 35.74 16.21 -20.70
N GLU A 417 34.80 15.63 -19.95
CA GLU A 417 34.87 14.22 -19.52
C GLU A 417 34.04 13.26 -20.39
N LEU A 418 32.89 13.73 -20.91
CA LEU A 418 31.89 12.87 -21.58
C LEU A 418 31.98 12.96 -23.11
N GLY A 419 32.87 13.80 -23.64
CA GLY A 419 33.03 14.02 -25.07
C GLY A 419 31.87 14.80 -25.68
N PHE A 420 31.52 14.48 -26.92
CA PHE A 420 30.47 15.19 -27.65
C PHE A 420 29.08 14.83 -27.11
N ILE A 421 28.31 15.85 -26.71
CA ILE A 421 26.92 15.70 -26.27
C ILE A 421 25.98 16.09 -27.43
N PRO A 422 25.08 15.19 -27.88
CA PRO A 422 24.15 15.48 -28.97
C PRO A 422 23.23 16.68 -28.65
N PRO A 423 22.90 17.55 -29.63
CA PRO A 423 22.06 18.72 -29.41
C PRO A 423 20.71 18.40 -28.75
N ASN A 424 20.07 17.29 -29.15
CA ASN A 424 18.80 16.86 -28.57
C ASN A 424 18.92 16.50 -27.08
N GLU A 425 20.05 15.91 -26.65
CA GLU A 425 20.31 15.64 -25.23
C GLU A 425 20.52 16.96 -24.47
N VAL A 426 21.23 17.93 -25.06
CA VAL A 426 21.42 19.26 -24.47
C VAL A 426 20.10 19.98 -24.25
N ILE A 427 19.24 20.03 -25.27
CA ILE A 427 17.92 20.69 -25.19
C ILE A 427 17.05 19.97 -24.15
N MET A 428 17.02 18.64 -24.15
CA MET A 428 16.26 17.85 -23.18
C MET A 428 16.69 18.14 -21.74
N VAL A 429 18.00 18.14 -21.47
CA VAL A 429 18.55 18.46 -20.13
C VAL A 429 18.22 19.90 -19.77
N ALA A 430 18.35 20.84 -20.71
CA ALA A 430 18.03 22.23 -20.46
C ALA A 430 16.55 22.44 -20.10
N GLU A 431 15.63 21.71 -20.73
CA GLU A 431 14.20 21.79 -20.39
C GLU A 431 13.88 21.11 -19.05
N GLU A 432 14.37 19.90 -18.84
CA GLU A 432 14.13 19.12 -17.61
C GLU A 432 14.60 19.86 -16.34
N PHE A 433 15.72 20.58 -16.44
CA PHE A 433 16.32 21.31 -15.32
C PHE A 433 16.10 22.83 -15.38
N GLN A 434 15.16 23.31 -16.20
CA GLN A 434 14.77 24.73 -16.29
C GLN A 434 15.92 25.69 -16.67
N LEU A 435 16.86 25.21 -17.48
CA LEU A 435 17.98 25.97 -18.04
C LEU A 435 17.72 26.46 -19.48
N ALA A 436 16.60 26.09 -20.11
CA ALA A 436 16.28 26.43 -21.50
C ALA A 436 16.41 27.93 -21.80
N GLU A 437 15.95 28.81 -20.90
CA GLU A 437 16.08 30.27 -21.08
C GLU A 437 17.54 30.73 -21.06
N ARG A 438 18.37 30.17 -20.17
CA ARG A 438 19.81 30.52 -20.08
C ARG A 438 20.56 30.08 -21.33
N VAL A 439 20.35 28.84 -21.76
CA VAL A 439 20.96 28.29 -22.98
C VAL A 439 20.50 29.09 -24.19
N GLY A 440 19.19 29.34 -24.31
CA GLY A 440 18.60 30.12 -25.38
C GLY A 440 19.14 31.54 -25.48
N SER A 441 19.24 32.24 -24.34
CA SER A 441 19.83 33.57 -24.26
C SER A 441 21.29 33.58 -24.74
N TRP A 442 22.08 32.57 -24.36
CA TRP A 442 23.46 32.43 -24.81
C TRP A 442 23.53 32.18 -26.32
N VAL A 443 22.74 31.23 -26.84
CA VAL A 443 22.70 30.91 -28.28
C VAL A 443 22.32 32.14 -29.11
N LEU A 444 21.26 32.86 -28.72
CA LEU A 444 20.83 34.08 -29.42
C LEU A 444 21.92 35.14 -29.43
N ASN A 445 22.56 35.39 -28.28
CA ASN A 445 23.60 36.39 -28.18
C ASN A 445 24.83 36.04 -29.03
N THR A 446 25.32 34.80 -28.96
CA THR A 446 26.49 34.35 -29.72
C THR A 446 26.20 34.28 -31.23
N ALA A 447 24.98 33.89 -31.63
CA ALA A 447 24.58 33.90 -33.03
C ALA A 447 24.51 35.33 -33.58
N CYS A 448 23.90 36.27 -32.84
CA CYS A 448 23.86 37.68 -33.23
C CYS A 448 25.26 38.32 -33.26
N GLU A 449 26.12 38.01 -32.30
CA GLU A 449 27.51 38.48 -32.29
C GLU A 449 28.26 38.01 -33.55
N GLN A 450 28.14 36.73 -33.88
CA GLN A 450 28.80 36.17 -35.06
C GLN A 450 28.26 36.78 -36.37
N LEU A 451 26.94 36.98 -36.45
CA LEU A 451 26.33 37.60 -37.63
C LEU A 451 26.82 39.04 -37.80
N TYR A 452 26.90 39.81 -36.71
CA TYR A 452 27.44 41.17 -36.74
C TYR A 452 28.89 41.18 -37.25
N GLN A 453 29.74 40.26 -36.81
CA GLN A 453 31.10 40.13 -37.32
C GLN A 453 31.13 39.86 -38.83
N TRP A 454 30.28 38.96 -39.33
CA TRP A 454 30.19 38.70 -40.78
C TRP A 454 29.65 39.90 -41.58
N HIS A 455 28.71 40.66 -41.02
CA HIS A 455 28.25 41.91 -41.62
C HIS A 455 29.37 42.95 -41.73
N GLN A 456 30.22 43.09 -40.70
CA GLN A 456 31.40 43.98 -40.74
C GLN A 456 32.44 43.55 -41.77
N LEU A 457 32.48 42.25 -42.10
CA LEU A 457 33.36 41.69 -43.12
C LEU A 457 32.77 41.74 -44.54
N GLY A 458 31.58 42.34 -44.71
CA GLY A 458 30.98 42.62 -46.03
C GLY A 458 29.75 41.78 -46.38
N MET A 459 29.37 40.78 -45.56
CA MET A 459 28.20 39.93 -45.80
C MET A 459 26.90 40.56 -45.27
N VAL A 460 26.61 41.80 -45.66
CA VAL A 460 25.55 42.65 -45.06
C VAL A 460 24.12 42.13 -45.22
N ASP A 461 23.86 41.28 -46.20
CA ASP A 461 22.53 40.71 -46.48
C ASP A 461 22.32 39.33 -45.85
N LEU A 462 23.34 38.75 -45.22
CA LEU A 462 23.28 37.41 -44.65
C LEU A 462 22.30 37.38 -43.46
N GLN A 463 21.46 36.34 -43.41
CA GLN A 463 20.55 36.08 -42.30
C GLN A 463 21.09 34.97 -41.38
N MET A 464 20.76 35.03 -40.09
CA MET A 464 21.07 34.00 -39.10
C MET A 464 19.79 33.29 -38.67
N CYS A 465 19.71 31.98 -38.84
CA CYS A 465 18.66 31.13 -38.32
C CYS A 465 19.04 30.56 -36.95
N VAL A 466 18.13 30.63 -35.98
CA VAL A 466 18.34 30.11 -34.62
C VAL A 466 17.13 29.29 -34.18
N ASN A 467 17.39 28.05 -33.76
CA ASN A 467 16.38 27.15 -33.20
C ASN A 467 15.91 27.59 -31.82
N ILE A 468 14.59 27.58 -31.60
CA ILE A 468 13.96 27.92 -30.33
C ILE A 468 13.26 26.69 -29.76
N SER A 469 13.65 26.30 -28.54
CA SER A 469 13.01 25.17 -27.86
C SER A 469 11.63 25.54 -27.29
N PRO A 470 10.73 24.56 -27.11
CA PRO A 470 9.42 24.77 -26.49
C PRO A 470 9.52 25.50 -25.14
N GLY A 471 10.50 25.15 -24.30
CA GLY A 471 10.69 25.77 -22.99
C GLY A 471 11.00 27.28 -23.04
N MET A 472 11.54 27.79 -24.15
CA MET A 472 11.83 29.21 -24.36
C MET A 472 10.61 30.01 -24.83
N TYR A 473 9.51 29.33 -25.20
CA TYR A 473 8.33 29.93 -25.79
C TYR A 473 7.47 30.66 -24.72
N GLN A 474 8.04 31.72 -24.15
CA GLN A 474 7.46 32.51 -23.08
C GLN A 474 7.59 34.01 -23.40
N ARG A 475 6.83 34.86 -22.70
CA ARG A 475 6.84 36.32 -22.92
C ARG A 475 8.23 36.98 -22.79
N ASN A 476 9.18 36.33 -22.11
CA ASN A 476 10.52 36.88 -21.97
C ASN A 476 11.36 36.76 -23.26
N LEU A 477 11.01 35.86 -24.18
CA LEU A 477 11.72 35.68 -25.45
C LEU A 477 11.77 36.98 -26.27
N LEU A 478 10.64 37.70 -26.32
CA LEU A 478 10.53 38.99 -27.00
C LEU A 478 11.57 40.01 -26.50
N LYS A 479 11.86 40.01 -25.20
CA LYS A 479 12.87 40.89 -24.60
C LYS A 479 14.29 40.40 -24.88
N LEU A 480 14.52 39.10 -24.84
CA LEU A 480 15.84 38.51 -25.12
C LEU A 480 16.26 38.78 -26.57
N VAL A 481 15.35 38.60 -27.52
CA VAL A 481 15.59 38.85 -28.94
C VAL A 481 15.86 40.34 -29.19
N ALA A 482 15.02 41.23 -28.67
CA ALA A 482 15.21 42.68 -28.81
C ALA A 482 16.55 43.15 -28.20
N LYS A 483 16.94 42.57 -27.06
CA LYS A 483 18.22 42.86 -26.42
C LYS A 483 19.40 42.42 -27.28
N ALA A 484 19.42 41.17 -27.77
CA ALA A 484 20.51 40.65 -28.59
C ALA A 484 20.68 41.45 -29.90
N LEU A 485 19.58 41.79 -30.58
CA LEU A 485 19.63 42.62 -31.79
C LEU A 485 20.18 44.02 -31.52
N MET A 486 19.77 44.63 -30.40
CA MET A 486 20.23 45.96 -30.00
C MET A 486 21.72 45.97 -29.64
N GLU A 487 22.19 45.01 -28.84
CA GLU A 487 23.59 44.92 -28.41
C GLU A 487 24.55 44.77 -29.61
N HIS A 488 24.15 44.00 -30.62
CA HIS A 488 24.95 43.75 -31.81
C HIS A 488 24.59 44.62 -33.02
N HIS A 489 23.75 45.65 -32.84
CA HIS A 489 23.39 46.61 -33.89
C HIS A 489 22.85 45.97 -35.18
N LEU A 490 22.13 44.84 -35.05
CA LEU A 490 21.61 44.10 -36.19
C LEU A 490 20.20 44.57 -36.57
N PRO A 491 19.89 44.69 -37.87
CA PRO A 491 18.52 44.87 -38.31
C PRO A 491 17.71 43.60 -38.00
N ALA A 492 16.51 43.75 -37.45
CA ALA A 492 15.68 42.63 -36.99
C ALA A 492 15.42 41.55 -38.07
N ARG A 493 15.30 41.97 -39.34
CA ARG A 493 15.12 41.08 -40.50
C ARG A 493 16.29 40.13 -40.77
N SER A 494 17.44 40.35 -40.14
CA SER A 494 18.63 39.51 -40.27
C SER A 494 18.59 38.30 -39.35
N LEU A 495 17.66 38.25 -38.40
CA LEU A 495 17.44 37.11 -37.52
C LEU A 495 16.18 36.36 -37.93
N VAL A 496 16.29 35.05 -38.06
CA VAL A 496 15.22 34.11 -38.34
C VAL A 496 15.13 33.16 -37.14
N LEU A 497 13.97 33.08 -36.49
CA LEU A 497 13.75 32.13 -35.40
C LEU A 497 13.02 30.90 -35.94
N GLU A 498 13.59 29.73 -35.70
CA GLU A 498 13.03 28.45 -36.12
C GLU A 498 12.23 27.83 -34.98
N VAL A 499 11.00 27.42 -35.28
CA VAL A 499 10.05 26.85 -34.32
C VAL A 499 9.53 25.53 -34.85
N THR A 500 9.54 24.49 -34.03
CA THR A 500 9.05 23.17 -34.42
C THR A 500 7.53 23.12 -34.48
N GLU A 501 6.99 22.25 -35.34
CA GLU A 501 5.56 22.01 -35.51
C GLU A 501 4.84 21.74 -34.16
N ASP A 502 5.39 20.83 -33.35
CA ASP A 502 4.85 20.45 -32.03
C ASP A 502 4.73 21.64 -31.06
N THR A 503 5.71 22.54 -31.08
CA THR A 503 5.71 23.74 -30.23
C THR A 503 4.56 24.66 -30.59
N THR A 504 4.26 24.81 -31.88
CA THR A 504 3.17 25.67 -32.34
C THR A 504 1.78 25.14 -31.95
N MET A 505 1.62 23.82 -31.83
CA MET A 505 0.34 23.16 -31.59
C MET A 505 -0.08 23.06 -30.11
N ARG A 506 0.87 22.95 -29.17
CA ARG A 506 0.56 22.67 -27.75
C ARG A 506 -0.17 23.81 -27.01
N GLU A 507 0.05 25.08 -27.38
CA GLU A 507 -0.62 26.24 -26.76
C GLU A 507 -1.02 27.33 -27.79
N VAL A 508 -1.95 27.00 -28.68
CA VAL A 508 -2.30 27.80 -29.88
C VAL A 508 -2.54 29.30 -29.62
N LYS A 509 -3.20 29.70 -28.51
CA LYS A 509 -3.56 31.11 -28.29
C LYS A 509 -2.40 31.97 -27.78
N ASN A 510 -1.66 31.48 -26.78
CA ASN A 510 -0.50 32.20 -26.25
C ASN A 510 0.64 32.19 -27.26
N SER A 511 0.74 31.09 -28.02
CA SER A 511 1.82 30.93 -28.99
C SER A 511 1.70 31.91 -30.15
N LEU A 512 0.51 32.02 -30.73
CA LEU A 512 0.25 32.90 -31.86
C LEU A 512 0.51 34.38 -31.55
N GLN A 513 0.14 34.86 -30.36
CA GLN A 513 0.37 36.26 -29.98
C GLN A 513 1.87 36.58 -29.90
N LEU A 514 2.67 35.72 -29.28
CA LEU A 514 4.12 35.93 -29.17
C LEU A 514 4.79 35.95 -30.55
N MET A 515 4.39 35.05 -31.43
CA MET A 515 4.83 35.02 -32.84
C MET A 515 4.49 36.34 -33.56
N GLN A 516 3.26 36.85 -33.38
CA GLN A 516 2.85 38.14 -33.95
C GLN A 516 3.68 39.29 -33.40
N ASP A 517 3.94 39.31 -32.09
CA ASP A 517 4.75 40.34 -31.45
C ASP A 517 6.21 40.31 -31.96
N LEU A 518 6.79 39.11 -32.15
CA LEU A 518 8.13 38.94 -32.75
C LEU A 518 8.18 39.42 -34.21
N ASN A 519 7.16 39.10 -35.00
CA ASN A 519 7.06 39.55 -36.39
C ASN A 519 6.87 41.08 -36.45
N GLN A 520 6.12 41.69 -35.52
CA GLN A 520 6.00 43.15 -35.39
C GLN A 520 7.32 43.84 -35.03
N GLN A 521 8.25 43.16 -34.34
CA GLN A 521 9.62 43.65 -34.15
C GLN A 521 10.48 43.59 -35.42
N GLY A 522 9.99 42.95 -36.48
CA GLY A 522 10.68 42.78 -37.76
C GLY A 522 11.54 41.52 -37.84
N VAL A 523 11.46 40.63 -36.84
CA VAL A 523 12.15 39.34 -36.83
C VAL A 523 11.40 38.34 -37.69
N LEU A 524 12.13 37.54 -38.47
CA LEU A 524 11.53 36.52 -39.32
C LEU A 524 11.31 35.23 -38.53
N LEU A 525 10.27 34.49 -38.90
CA LEU A 525 9.93 33.21 -38.28
C LEU A 525 9.93 32.11 -39.33
N ALA A 526 10.50 30.96 -39.00
CA ALA A 526 10.51 29.77 -39.83
C ALA A 526 9.83 28.60 -39.10
N LEU A 527 8.98 27.86 -39.79
CA LEU A 527 8.45 26.61 -39.28
C LEU A 527 9.41 25.47 -39.63
N ASP A 528 9.88 24.75 -38.62
CA ASP A 528 10.80 23.63 -38.74
C ASP A 528 10.08 22.26 -38.69
N ASP A 529 10.72 21.22 -39.22
CA ASP A 529 10.24 19.84 -39.29
C ASP A 529 8.85 19.63 -39.95
N PHE A 530 8.49 20.48 -40.92
CA PHE A 530 7.15 20.45 -41.51
C PHE A 530 6.85 19.11 -42.21
N GLY A 531 5.74 18.48 -41.82
CA GLY A 531 5.22 17.25 -42.42
C GLY A 531 5.46 15.98 -41.60
N THR A 532 6.15 16.09 -40.47
CA THR A 532 6.35 14.97 -39.52
C THR A 532 5.21 14.85 -38.49
N GLY A 533 4.33 15.86 -38.36
CA GLY A 533 3.19 15.91 -37.46
C GLY A 533 1.80 15.98 -38.14
N TYR A 534 0.77 16.28 -37.34
CA TYR A 534 -0.66 16.33 -37.77
C TYR A 534 -1.12 17.73 -38.21
N SER A 535 -0.22 18.61 -38.70
CA SER A 535 -0.63 19.96 -39.10
C SER A 535 -1.63 19.98 -40.25
N SER A 536 -2.81 20.55 -39.97
CA SER A 536 -3.74 20.94 -41.01
C SER A 536 -3.17 22.13 -41.80
N LEU A 537 -3.23 22.09 -43.13
CA LEU A 537 -2.91 23.25 -43.99
C LEU A 537 -3.64 24.54 -43.55
N SER A 538 -4.85 24.40 -43.04
CA SER A 538 -5.66 25.51 -42.51
C SER A 538 -5.01 26.23 -41.32
N TYR A 539 -4.12 25.55 -40.60
CA TYR A 539 -3.37 26.10 -39.49
C TYR A 539 -2.13 26.85 -39.97
N LEU A 540 -1.38 26.27 -40.91
CA LEU A 540 -0.21 26.90 -41.53
C LEU A 540 -0.54 28.27 -42.13
N GLN A 541 -1.72 28.41 -42.75
CA GLN A 541 -2.20 29.68 -43.30
C GLN A 541 -2.31 30.81 -42.25
N LYS A 542 -2.59 30.46 -41.00
CA LYS A 542 -2.81 31.43 -39.90
C LYS A 542 -1.53 31.81 -39.16
N LEU A 543 -0.46 31.04 -39.34
CA LEU A 543 0.81 31.30 -38.66
C LEU A 543 1.56 32.45 -39.34
N PRO A 544 2.09 33.43 -38.57
CA PRO A 544 2.87 34.54 -39.10
C PRO A 544 4.33 34.13 -39.38
N VAL A 545 4.52 32.94 -39.97
CA VAL A 545 5.83 32.45 -40.43
C VAL A 545 6.12 32.96 -41.84
N SER A 546 7.38 33.22 -42.14
CA SER A 546 7.84 33.66 -43.46
C SER A 546 8.50 32.52 -44.24
N LYS A 547 9.07 31.54 -43.52
CA LYS A 547 9.73 30.37 -44.10
C LYS A 547 9.14 29.06 -43.57
N VAL A 548 9.22 28.00 -44.37
CA VAL A 548 8.86 26.63 -43.99
C VAL A 548 9.99 25.71 -44.42
N LYS A 549 10.55 24.95 -43.46
CA LYS A 549 11.60 23.97 -43.70
C LYS A 549 10.96 22.59 -43.91
N ILE A 550 11.27 21.97 -45.03
CA ILE A 550 10.82 20.63 -45.42
C ILE A 550 11.83 19.64 -44.87
N ASP A 551 11.39 18.79 -43.95
CA ASP A 551 12.24 17.82 -43.27
C ASP A 551 12.97 16.89 -44.26
N ARG A 552 14.19 16.49 -43.89
CA ARG A 552 15.05 15.63 -44.70
C ARG A 552 14.38 14.32 -45.11
N SER A 553 13.43 13.78 -44.32
CA SER A 553 12.76 12.52 -44.64
C SER A 553 11.99 12.56 -45.95
N PHE A 554 11.53 13.74 -46.38
CA PHE A 554 10.90 13.94 -47.68
C PHE A 554 11.90 14.07 -48.83
N ILE A 555 13.11 14.57 -48.55
CA ILE A 555 14.18 14.76 -49.54
C ILE A 555 14.93 13.44 -49.79
N GLN A 556 15.01 12.57 -48.79
CA GLN A 556 15.61 11.25 -48.92
C GLN A 556 14.88 10.40 -49.97
N GLY A 557 15.58 10.03 -51.04
CA GLY A 557 15.06 9.19 -52.12
C GLY A 557 14.26 9.93 -53.19
N ILE A 558 14.20 11.26 -53.17
CA ILE A 558 13.50 12.08 -54.18
C ILE A 558 14.01 11.85 -55.62
N ASP A 559 15.25 11.40 -55.77
CA ASP A 559 15.92 11.07 -57.02
C ASP A 559 15.63 9.65 -57.54
N THR A 560 15.01 8.81 -56.71
CA THR A 560 14.76 7.37 -57.02
C THR A 560 13.28 6.98 -57.03
N SER A 561 12.41 7.74 -56.36
CA SER A 561 10.97 7.52 -56.35
C SER A 561 10.22 8.70 -56.97
N MET A 562 9.41 8.40 -57.98
CA MET A 562 8.54 9.38 -58.62
C MET A 562 7.46 9.86 -57.63
N GLU A 563 6.93 8.98 -56.79
CA GLU A 563 5.97 9.33 -55.74
C GLU A 563 6.55 10.32 -54.72
N ALA A 564 7.81 10.10 -54.29
CA ALA A 564 8.50 11.03 -53.38
C ALA A 564 8.73 12.40 -54.04
N SER A 565 9.17 12.42 -55.30
CA SER A 565 9.33 13.64 -56.10
C SER A 565 8.02 14.42 -56.26
N GLU A 566 6.92 13.74 -56.61
CA GLU A 566 5.60 14.36 -56.73
C GLU A 566 5.07 14.90 -55.40
N LEU A 567 5.30 14.18 -54.30
CA LEU A 567 4.91 14.62 -52.96
C LEU A 567 5.62 15.92 -52.58
N VAL A 568 6.96 15.98 -52.74
CA VAL A 568 7.74 17.19 -52.48
C VAL A 568 7.29 18.33 -53.40
N ALA A 569 7.07 18.07 -54.69
CA ALA A 569 6.55 19.08 -55.62
C ALA A 569 5.19 19.65 -55.18
N ASN A 570 4.29 18.81 -54.67
CA ASN A 570 3.00 19.24 -54.13
C ASN A 570 3.16 20.08 -52.86
N ILE A 571 4.02 19.67 -51.92
CA ILE A 571 4.36 20.44 -50.72
C ILE A 571 4.90 21.81 -51.11
N CYS A 572 5.83 21.85 -52.06
CA CYS A 572 6.41 23.09 -52.53
C CYS A 572 5.35 24.02 -53.15
N ARG A 573 4.48 23.49 -54.02
CA ARG A 573 3.38 24.28 -54.62
C ARG A 573 2.45 24.87 -53.56
N MET A 574 2.09 24.08 -52.56
CA MET A 574 1.23 24.54 -51.46
C MET A 574 1.89 25.65 -50.63
N GLY A 575 3.16 25.49 -50.27
CA GLY A 575 3.91 26.51 -49.52
C GLY A 575 4.04 27.82 -50.29
N SER A 576 4.32 27.74 -51.59
CA SER A 576 4.39 28.89 -52.49
C SER A 576 3.03 29.62 -52.60
N MET A 577 1.92 28.89 -52.74
CA MET A 577 0.56 29.47 -52.76
C MET A 577 0.21 30.23 -51.47
N LEU A 578 0.81 29.85 -50.33
CA LEU A 578 0.64 30.53 -49.05
C LEU A 578 1.59 31.74 -48.89
N GLY A 579 2.38 32.07 -49.91
CA GLY A 579 3.34 33.16 -49.92
C GLY A 579 4.51 32.92 -48.96
N LYS A 580 4.89 31.66 -48.71
CA LYS A 580 5.98 31.28 -47.81
C LYS A 580 7.21 30.85 -48.62
N SER A 581 8.39 31.24 -48.16
CA SER A 581 9.65 30.70 -48.69
C SER A 581 9.87 29.28 -48.17
N LEU A 582 10.38 28.39 -49.02
CA LEU A 582 10.56 26.98 -48.68
C LEU A 582 12.03 26.62 -48.65
N VAL A 583 12.45 25.92 -47.59
CA VAL A 583 13.82 25.42 -47.41
C VAL A 583 13.79 23.90 -47.42
N CYS A 584 14.46 23.26 -48.37
CA CYS A 584 14.59 21.80 -48.42
C CYS A 584 15.81 21.36 -47.63
N GLU A 585 15.63 20.54 -46.60
CA GLU A 585 16.71 20.09 -45.75
C GLU A 585 17.28 18.73 -46.16
N GLY A 586 18.54 18.47 -45.79
CA GLY A 586 19.17 17.18 -46.01
C GLY A 586 19.52 16.89 -47.48
N ILE A 587 19.81 17.92 -48.28
CA ILE A 587 20.32 17.73 -49.65
C ILE A 587 21.77 17.23 -49.57
N GLU A 588 22.00 15.99 -50.00
CA GLU A 588 23.30 15.32 -49.90
C GLU A 588 23.93 15.04 -51.27
N THR A 589 23.13 14.91 -52.32
CA THR A 589 23.62 14.53 -53.66
C THR A 589 23.24 15.54 -54.74
N GLN A 590 24.06 15.62 -55.79
CA GLN A 590 23.76 16.46 -56.95
C GLN A 590 22.45 16.05 -57.63
N ALA A 591 22.14 14.74 -57.67
CA ALA A 591 20.90 14.24 -58.24
C ALA A 591 19.65 14.77 -57.51
N GLN A 592 19.68 14.81 -56.17
CA GLN A 592 18.60 15.41 -55.37
C GLN A 592 18.44 16.90 -55.70
N LEU A 593 19.55 17.64 -55.79
CA LEU A 593 19.55 19.05 -56.15
C LEU A 593 18.98 19.29 -57.56
N ASP A 594 19.33 18.45 -58.53
CA ASP A 594 18.85 18.56 -59.90
C ASP A 594 17.33 18.33 -59.99
N VAL A 595 16.80 17.35 -59.24
CA VAL A 595 15.35 17.13 -59.12
C VAL A 595 14.69 18.35 -58.50
N LEU A 596 15.20 18.89 -57.38
CA LEU A 596 14.63 20.07 -56.74
C LEU A 596 14.67 21.31 -57.65
N ARG A 597 15.75 21.50 -58.41
CA ARG A 597 15.86 22.58 -59.40
C ARG A 597 14.89 22.42 -60.56
N SER A 598 14.59 21.20 -60.98
CA SER A 598 13.63 20.94 -62.07
C SER A 598 12.19 21.33 -61.72
N LEU A 599 11.90 21.58 -60.44
CA LEU A 599 10.63 22.12 -59.95
C LEU A 599 10.52 23.65 -60.16
N THR A 600 11.09 24.16 -61.27
CA THR A 600 11.46 25.56 -61.59
C THR A 600 10.38 26.64 -61.39
N ASP A 601 9.12 26.26 -61.18
CA ASP A 601 8.02 27.19 -60.98
C ASP A 601 8.00 27.82 -59.56
N ILE A 602 8.96 27.47 -58.71
CA ILE A 602 8.99 27.83 -57.28
C ILE A 602 10.40 28.25 -56.87
N HIS A 603 10.54 29.43 -56.25
CA HIS A 603 11.79 29.82 -55.60
C HIS A 603 12.02 28.96 -54.35
N LEU A 604 13.04 28.10 -54.41
CA LEU A 604 13.40 27.16 -53.36
C LEU A 604 14.77 27.51 -52.76
N TYR A 605 14.85 27.33 -51.46
CA TYR A 605 16.09 27.31 -50.70
C TYR A 605 16.46 25.88 -50.35
N GLY A 606 17.73 25.63 -50.14
CA GLY A 606 18.22 24.31 -49.76
C GLY A 606 19.33 24.36 -48.74
N GLN A 607 19.37 23.32 -47.92
CA GLN A 607 20.36 23.10 -46.88
C GLN A 607 20.75 21.62 -46.87
N GLY A 608 22.03 21.33 -46.66
CA GLY A 608 22.49 19.96 -46.59
C GLY A 608 23.98 19.80 -46.85
N TYR A 609 24.46 18.56 -46.73
CA TYR A 609 25.88 18.24 -46.82
C TYR A 609 26.45 18.38 -48.22
N LEU A 610 25.61 18.47 -49.25
CA LEU A 610 26.05 18.83 -50.60
C LEU A 610 26.71 20.22 -50.64
N PHE A 611 26.19 21.17 -49.87
CA PHE A 611 26.70 22.54 -49.83
C PHE A 611 27.82 22.69 -48.81
N SER A 612 27.53 22.32 -47.56
CA SER A 612 28.51 22.28 -46.48
C SER A 612 27.96 21.51 -45.29
N ARG A 613 28.85 20.88 -44.54
CA ARG A 613 28.52 20.34 -43.21
C ARG A 613 28.48 21.50 -42.20
N PRO A 614 27.76 21.35 -41.07
CA PRO A 614 27.91 22.29 -39.97
C PRO A 614 29.38 22.37 -39.53
N GLU A 615 29.96 23.56 -39.55
CA GLU A 615 31.37 23.80 -39.19
C GLU A 615 31.51 25.08 -38.33
N GLN A 616 32.69 25.30 -37.77
CA GLN A 616 33.00 26.49 -36.96
C GLN A 616 33.01 27.77 -37.81
N ALA A 617 32.82 28.91 -37.14
CA ALA A 617 32.64 30.22 -37.78
C ALA A 617 33.74 30.57 -38.79
N GLU A 618 35.01 30.33 -38.47
CA GLU A 618 36.13 30.69 -39.35
C GLU A 618 36.12 29.90 -40.65
N LYS A 619 35.82 28.60 -40.59
CA LYS A 619 35.75 27.74 -41.78
C LYS A 619 34.53 28.05 -42.62
N ILE A 620 33.38 28.25 -41.97
CA ILE A 620 32.15 28.62 -42.67
C ILE A 620 32.31 29.95 -43.37
N TYR A 621 32.96 30.93 -42.74
CA TYR A 621 33.23 32.20 -43.40
C TYR A 621 33.99 32.04 -44.72
N GLN A 622 34.99 31.14 -44.78
CA GLN A 622 35.69 30.84 -46.05
C GLN A 622 34.74 30.20 -47.08
N THR A 623 33.91 29.26 -46.65
CA THR A 623 32.90 28.64 -47.54
C THR A 623 31.91 29.67 -48.08
N LEU A 624 31.48 30.62 -47.25
CA LEU A 624 30.57 31.69 -47.64
C LEU A 624 31.24 32.65 -48.65
N LEU A 625 32.53 32.96 -48.50
CA LEU A 625 33.27 33.76 -49.48
C LEU A 625 33.37 33.05 -50.83
N GLU A 626 33.72 31.77 -50.84
CA GLU A 626 33.77 30.97 -52.07
C GLU A 626 32.41 30.92 -52.79
N MET A 627 31.32 30.78 -52.03
CA MET A 627 29.96 30.81 -52.58
C MET A 627 29.60 32.18 -53.18
N GLU A 628 29.95 33.28 -52.51
CA GLU A 628 29.70 34.64 -53.01
C GLU A 628 30.53 34.95 -54.26
N GLU A 629 31.80 34.54 -54.31
CA GLU A 629 32.67 34.70 -55.49
C GLU A 629 32.13 33.91 -56.70
N LEU A 630 31.71 32.66 -56.50
CA LEU A 630 31.11 31.84 -57.56
C LEU A 630 29.81 32.44 -58.09
N TRP A 631 29.00 33.01 -57.22
CA TRP A 631 27.76 33.68 -57.61
C TRP A 631 28.05 34.96 -58.43
N LEU A 632 28.98 35.81 -57.97
CA LEU A 632 29.40 37.02 -58.68
C LEU A 632 29.99 36.69 -60.06
N ALA A 633 30.80 35.65 -60.15
CA ALA A 633 31.37 35.20 -61.42
C ALA A 633 30.28 34.78 -62.42
N ARG A 634 29.25 34.06 -61.96
CA ARG A 634 28.10 33.67 -62.80
C ARG A 634 27.32 34.87 -63.33
N GLN A 635 27.01 35.84 -62.45
CA GLN A 635 26.31 37.06 -62.88
C GLN A 635 27.10 37.87 -63.91
N GLN A 636 28.43 37.95 -63.76
CA GLN A 636 29.28 38.64 -64.73
C GLN A 636 29.30 37.92 -66.09
N SER A 637 29.36 36.59 -66.10
CA SER A 637 29.28 35.81 -67.34
C SER A 637 27.91 35.89 -68.02
N GLU A 638 26.81 35.95 -67.27
CA GLU A 638 25.46 36.16 -67.83
C GLU A 638 25.29 37.56 -68.41
N MET A 639 25.78 38.59 -67.72
CA MET A 639 25.77 39.97 -68.24
C MET A 639 26.65 40.12 -69.49
N ALA A 640 27.80 39.44 -69.56
CA ALA A 640 28.68 39.43 -70.73
C ALA A 640 28.11 38.64 -71.92
N TYR A 641 27.17 37.72 -71.68
CA TYR A 641 26.46 36.98 -72.73
C TYR A 641 25.23 37.74 -73.26
N MET A 642 24.67 38.65 -72.45
CA MET A 642 23.53 39.50 -72.81
C MET A 642 23.93 40.85 -73.44
N SER A 643 25.18 41.29 -73.26
CA SER A 643 25.79 42.43 -73.97
C SER A 643 26.38 42.01 -75.30
#